data_AF-A0A2E5FGD5-F1
#
_entry.id   AF-A0A2E5FGD5-F1
#
_cell.length_a   1.000
_cell.length_b   1.000
_cell.length_c   1.000
_cell.angle_alpha   90.00
_cell.angle_beta   90.00
_cell.angle_gamma   90.00
#
_symmetry.space_group_name_H-M   'P 1'
#
loop_
_entity.id
_entity.type
_entity.pdbx_description
1 polymer ?
#
loop_
_entity_poly.entity_id
_entity_poly.type
_entity_poly.pdbx_seq_one_letter_code
_entity_poly.pdbx_strand_id
1 'polypeptide(L)'
;MIKVNSSQFNYQYGDQIHFPYSIATLVAYIKSKPELASNFSFEKSFVFRNKVEDYIQECKNSDILLCSCYVWNWEITTYLAREIKKINPECTIIFGGPQIPDLSPDFFKENPFVDIIVHGEGEYVFEEILIAYLKDKNYSQIKGIETKDFRTAPQERISNLDELPSPYLTNTVWELVDKIDGIKWISSWETNRGCPYQCTFCDWGSATKSRVRKWEESKLFQEIEWFGDNKIPYIDCCDANFGIFQERDFKIAQKLKEVALKKHFPERIRPAWAKNSSDRIIPIAKELQEGGVLGAVTLAVQSLDTNTLNIMKRANIKFDSFGELTATFRENNIPTYTELIMGLPGETLETFKQGLENIAHTKIDTVFIYHCSVLPNAPMNVPEYREKYGIKLVKSPIMLVHSSIHNRGIQEFEYLATENNMCSLDELKEIYLYSWSFLTLQSLGILEYVTSYFNKTHNLQFVTFYEKFLEYARKSDSILNDELNKVIEFRDNGYSGKGWDHHDADLGDIIWPIEEASWLRLTRDKDVLQDAIFNLLTYVDKECGLNESENVLRDLAKFQVFILTTRDYNDEIKTSDFEFDWKKFFTEENSSLIGKKTTYNYKNPIDETDPIKWGYKTIWYGRRSRDYKCHPENLRIDNTRVDRNSDKNDGKSFESTHSTMGI
;
A
#
# COMPACT_ATOMS: atom_id res chain seq x y z
N MET A 1 18.19 -31.91 22.24
CA MET A 1 17.19 -30.83 22.18
C MET A 1 16.25 -31.15 21.03
N ILE A 2 14.96 -30.90 21.22
CA ILE A 2 13.91 -31.04 20.22
C ILE A 2 14.09 -29.93 19.19
N LYS A 3 14.20 -30.30 17.91
CA LYS A 3 14.49 -29.39 16.81
C LYS A 3 13.22 -28.74 16.28
N VAL A 4 13.16 -27.41 16.36
CA VAL A 4 12.04 -26.60 15.87
C VAL A 4 12.51 -25.80 14.66
N ASN A 5 11.96 -26.12 13.50
CA ASN A 5 12.06 -25.27 12.31
C ASN A 5 10.81 -24.39 12.23
N SER A 6 10.94 -23.25 11.57
CA SER A 6 9.83 -22.31 11.42
C SER A 6 9.81 -21.67 10.04
N SER A 7 8.65 -21.19 9.60
CA SER A 7 8.53 -20.44 8.35
C SER A 7 7.73 -19.15 8.53
N GLN A 8 8.22 -18.09 7.89
CA GLN A 8 7.48 -16.87 7.62
C GLN A 8 8.02 -16.30 6.30
N PHE A 9 7.55 -16.86 5.19
CA PHE A 9 8.00 -16.45 3.87
C PHE A 9 7.55 -15.01 3.56
N ASN A 10 8.46 -14.22 2.99
CA ASN A 10 8.23 -12.83 2.61
C ASN A 10 8.65 -12.60 1.15
N TYR A 11 8.01 -11.64 0.49
CA TYR A 11 8.50 -11.15 -0.80
C TYR A 11 9.71 -10.24 -0.59
N GLN A 12 10.70 -10.38 -1.45
CA GLN A 12 11.86 -9.49 -1.51
C GLN A 12 11.57 -8.36 -2.52
N TYR A 13 11.74 -7.11 -2.08
CA TYR A 13 11.57 -5.92 -2.92
C TYR A 13 12.92 -5.23 -3.07
N GLY A 14 13.51 -5.31 -4.27
CA GLY A 14 14.88 -4.86 -4.50
C GLY A 14 15.86 -5.66 -3.63
N ASP A 15 16.62 -4.96 -2.81
CA ASP A 15 17.54 -5.53 -1.83
C ASP A 15 16.90 -5.74 -0.45
N GLN A 16 15.60 -5.48 -0.26
CA GLN A 16 14.96 -5.48 1.06
C GLN A 16 14.06 -6.69 1.31
N ILE A 17 14.13 -7.24 2.53
CA ILE A 17 13.25 -8.32 3.00
C ILE A 17 12.96 -8.20 4.50
N HIS A 18 11.73 -8.54 4.90
CA HIS A 18 11.30 -8.46 6.30
C HIS A 18 11.89 -9.57 7.17
N PHE A 19 12.29 -9.20 8.39
CA PHE A 19 12.53 -10.18 9.45
C PHE A 19 11.28 -11.04 9.72
N PRO A 20 11.43 -12.30 10.17
CA PRO A 20 10.32 -13.16 10.56
C PRO A 20 9.77 -12.75 11.94
N TYR A 21 9.22 -11.53 12.04
CA TYR A 21 8.91 -10.88 13.33
C TYR A 21 7.98 -11.71 14.23
N SER A 22 6.89 -12.28 13.71
CA SER A 22 5.94 -13.03 14.55
C SER A 22 6.51 -14.37 15.02
N ILE A 23 7.39 -15.00 14.24
CA ILE A 23 8.17 -16.14 14.74
C ILE A 23 9.17 -15.68 15.81
N ALA A 24 9.85 -14.56 15.58
CA ALA A 24 10.85 -14.05 16.51
C ALA A 24 10.27 -13.67 17.87
N THR A 25 9.04 -13.13 17.94
CA THR A 25 8.35 -12.87 19.21
C THR A 25 8.07 -14.16 19.97
N LEU A 26 7.57 -15.21 19.30
CA LEU A 26 7.32 -16.52 19.91
C LEU A 26 8.63 -17.15 20.43
N VAL A 27 9.69 -17.16 19.61
CA VAL A 27 10.98 -17.73 19.99
C VAL A 27 11.62 -16.97 21.14
N ALA A 28 11.59 -15.63 21.11
CA ALA A 28 12.10 -14.81 22.21
C ALA A 28 11.35 -15.12 23.51
N TYR A 29 10.02 -15.25 23.44
CA TYR A 29 9.19 -15.62 24.60
C TYR A 29 9.58 -16.98 25.16
N ILE A 30 9.70 -18.03 24.33
CA ILE A 30 10.09 -19.35 24.81
C ILE A 30 11.52 -19.35 25.39
N LYS A 31 12.46 -18.63 24.77
CA LYS A 31 13.83 -18.49 25.28
C LYS A 31 13.89 -17.81 26.65
N SER A 32 12.90 -16.99 27.00
CA SER A 32 12.78 -16.41 28.34
C SER A 32 12.38 -17.41 29.42
N LYS A 33 11.94 -18.63 29.05
CA LYS A 33 11.54 -19.71 29.96
C LYS A 33 12.65 -20.76 30.05
N PRO A 34 13.45 -20.81 31.14
CA PRO A 34 14.64 -21.68 31.22
C PRO A 34 14.35 -23.18 31.01
N GLU A 35 13.20 -23.66 31.48
CA GLU A 35 12.78 -25.05 31.31
C GLU A 35 12.56 -25.41 29.83
N LEU A 36 11.96 -24.52 29.04
CA LEU A 36 11.75 -24.76 27.62
C LEU A 36 13.02 -24.48 26.81
N ALA A 37 13.74 -23.39 27.11
CA ALA A 37 14.96 -23.00 26.42
C ALA A 37 16.05 -24.09 26.43
N SER A 38 16.09 -24.92 27.47
CA SER A 38 17.05 -26.04 27.57
C SER A 38 16.63 -27.31 26.83
N ASN A 39 15.34 -27.43 26.47
CA ASN A 39 14.80 -28.60 25.80
C ASN A 39 14.62 -28.41 24.28
N PHE A 40 14.43 -27.18 23.80
CA PHE A 40 14.16 -26.88 22.39
C PHE A 40 15.31 -26.12 21.72
N SER A 41 15.68 -26.55 20.50
CA SER A 41 16.59 -25.84 19.60
C SER A 41 15.77 -25.19 18.50
N PHE A 42 15.84 -23.87 18.40
CA PHE A 42 15.17 -23.10 17.36
C PHE A 42 16.15 -22.83 16.22
N GLU A 43 15.85 -23.39 15.05
CA GLU A 43 16.63 -23.19 13.85
C GLU A 43 16.30 -21.85 13.17
N LYS A 44 17.07 -21.50 12.13
CA LYS A 44 16.76 -20.33 11.31
C LYS A 44 15.39 -20.49 10.66
N SER A 45 14.65 -19.38 10.60
CA SER A 45 13.33 -19.36 10.00
C SER A 45 13.44 -19.30 8.48
N PHE A 46 12.53 -20.00 7.81
CA PHE A 46 12.41 -20.02 6.36
C PHE A 46 11.71 -18.75 5.89
N VAL A 47 12.49 -17.84 5.30
CA VAL A 47 12.02 -16.51 4.85
C VAL A 47 12.08 -16.36 3.33
N PHE A 48 13.11 -16.91 2.69
CA PHE A 48 13.36 -16.73 1.26
C PHE A 48 12.54 -17.71 0.41
N ARG A 49 11.65 -17.17 -0.43
CA ARG A 49 10.73 -17.99 -1.25
C ARG A 49 11.46 -18.90 -2.25
N ASN A 50 12.59 -18.44 -2.80
CA ASN A 50 13.39 -19.19 -3.77
C ASN A 50 14.19 -20.36 -3.17
N LYS A 51 14.19 -20.54 -1.84
CA LYS A 51 14.89 -21.62 -1.14
C LYS A 51 13.98 -22.73 -0.62
N VAL A 52 12.69 -22.73 -1.00
CA VAL A 52 11.70 -23.66 -0.44
C VAL A 52 12.10 -25.13 -0.58
N GLU A 53 12.76 -25.51 -1.68
CA GLU A 53 13.24 -26.89 -1.88
C GLU A 53 14.37 -27.27 -0.92
N ASP A 54 15.30 -26.35 -0.64
CA ASP A 54 16.37 -26.56 0.33
C ASP A 54 15.79 -26.71 1.75
N TYR A 55 14.83 -25.85 2.10
CA TYR A 55 14.14 -25.87 3.38
C TYR A 55 13.38 -27.17 3.63
N ILE A 56 12.76 -27.76 2.61
CA ILE A 56 12.16 -29.11 2.70
C ILE A 56 13.23 -30.12 3.12
N GLN A 57 14.42 -30.10 2.50
CA GLN A 57 15.48 -31.04 2.84
C GLN A 57 16.04 -30.85 4.25
N GLU A 58 16.11 -29.61 4.74
CA GLU A 58 16.53 -29.28 6.11
C GLU A 58 15.61 -29.87 7.19
N CYS A 59 14.35 -30.16 6.82
CA CYS A 59 13.31 -30.66 7.72
C CYS A 59 13.21 -32.19 7.86
N LYS A 60 14.14 -32.96 7.27
CA LYS A 60 14.18 -34.43 7.40
C LYS A 60 14.19 -34.95 8.84
N ASN A 61 14.80 -34.20 9.75
CA ASN A 61 14.95 -34.55 11.16
C ASN A 61 14.36 -33.48 12.09
N SER A 62 13.38 -32.70 11.63
CA SER A 62 12.69 -31.71 12.47
C SER A 62 11.60 -32.35 13.29
N ASP A 63 11.55 -32.03 14.57
CA ASP A 63 10.50 -32.53 15.47
C ASP A 63 9.23 -31.69 15.37
N ILE A 64 9.39 -30.37 15.15
CA ILE A 64 8.30 -29.40 15.01
C ILE A 64 8.57 -28.47 13.83
N LEU A 65 7.52 -28.18 13.06
CA LEU A 65 7.47 -27.10 12.07
C LEU A 65 6.43 -26.05 12.50
N LEU A 66 6.89 -24.84 12.83
CA LEU A 66 6.05 -23.71 13.23
C LEU A 66 5.86 -22.73 12.07
N CYS A 67 4.63 -22.63 11.56
CA CYS A 67 4.30 -21.85 10.36
C CYS A 67 3.49 -20.59 10.71
N SER A 68 4.05 -19.42 10.39
CA SER A 68 3.33 -18.14 10.46
C SER A 68 2.67 -17.81 9.12
N CYS A 69 1.35 -17.93 9.08
CA CYS A 69 0.51 -17.95 7.89
C CYS A 69 -0.18 -16.59 7.67
N TYR A 70 0.04 -16.00 6.50
CA TYR A 70 -0.50 -14.74 6.03
C TYR A 70 -1.04 -14.90 4.59
N VAL A 71 -1.83 -13.93 4.13
CA VAL A 71 -2.37 -13.92 2.76
C VAL A 71 -1.27 -14.04 1.69
N TRP A 72 -0.08 -13.47 1.94
CA TRP A 72 1.06 -13.48 1.02
C TRP A 72 1.99 -14.70 1.17
N ASN A 73 1.66 -15.70 1.98
CA ASN A 73 2.49 -16.90 2.12
C ASN A 73 1.73 -18.21 2.35
N TRP A 74 0.42 -18.23 2.08
CA TRP A 74 -0.42 -19.40 2.34
C TRP A 74 -0.03 -20.59 1.45
N GLU A 75 0.07 -20.38 0.15
CA GLU A 75 0.30 -21.44 -0.84
C GLU A 75 1.72 -22.02 -0.70
N ILE A 76 2.73 -21.17 -0.47
CA ILE A 76 4.11 -21.66 -0.23
C ILE A 76 4.25 -22.41 1.10
N THR A 77 3.56 -21.96 2.15
CA THR A 77 3.62 -22.59 3.48
C THR A 77 2.89 -23.93 3.50
N THR A 78 1.73 -24.03 2.84
CA THR A 78 1.01 -25.29 2.67
C THR A 78 1.77 -26.28 1.80
N TYR A 79 2.43 -25.81 0.73
CA TYR A 79 3.35 -26.62 -0.06
C TYR A 79 4.48 -27.19 0.80
N LEU A 80 5.21 -26.32 1.51
CA LEU A 80 6.31 -26.69 2.41
C LEU A 80 5.85 -27.76 3.42
N ALA A 81 4.77 -27.50 4.14
CA ALA A 81 4.26 -28.40 5.18
C ALA A 81 3.86 -29.78 4.62
N ARG A 82 3.19 -29.79 3.47
CA ARG A 82 2.79 -31.03 2.78
C ARG A 82 3.99 -31.87 2.35
N GLU A 83 5.01 -31.24 1.76
CA GLU A 83 6.21 -31.97 1.32
C GLU A 83 7.04 -32.46 2.52
N ILE A 84 7.14 -31.67 3.60
CA ILE A 84 7.79 -32.10 4.84
C ILE A 84 7.09 -33.33 5.43
N LYS A 85 5.75 -33.33 5.50
CA LYS A 85 5.00 -34.47 6.05
C LYS A 85 5.22 -35.77 5.26
N LYS A 86 5.53 -35.69 3.95
CA LYS A 86 5.88 -36.88 3.13
C LYS A 86 7.23 -37.49 3.51
N ILE A 87 8.23 -36.65 3.78
CA ILE A 87 9.60 -37.11 4.08
C ILE A 87 9.83 -37.35 5.57
N ASN A 88 9.03 -36.70 6.43
CA ASN A 88 9.08 -36.79 7.88
C ASN A 88 7.64 -36.78 8.45
N PRO A 89 6.95 -37.94 8.44
CA PRO A 89 5.57 -38.06 8.91
C PRO A 89 5.38 -37.73 10.40
N GLU A 90 6.45 -37.86 11.21
CA GLU A 90 6.45 -37.63 12.65
C GLU A 90 6.60 -36.15 13.04
N CYS A 91 6.99 -35.29 12.09
CA CYS A 91 7.13 -33.85 12.33
C CYS A 91 5.77 -33.26 12.73
N THR A 92 5.67 -32.61 13.90
CA THR A 92 4.45 -31.93 14.31
C THR A 92 4.37 -30.56 13.64
N ILE A 93 3.35 -30.34 12.82
CA ILE A 93 3.16 -29.14 12.03
C ILE A 93 2.09 -28.26 12.70
N ILE A 94 2.51 -27.06 13.09
CA ILE A 94 1.69 -26.07 13.79
C ILE A 94 1.53 -24.85 12.90
N PHE A 95 0.28 -24.50 12.61
CA PHE A 95 -0.08 -23.33 11.81
C PHE A 95 -0.67 -22.25 12.72
N GLY A 96 -0.24 -21.01 12.55
CA GLY A 96 -0.81 -19.84 13.24
C GLY A 96 -0.74 -18.60 12.36
N GLY A 97 -1.30 -17.48 12.81
CA GLY A 97 -1.32 -16.23 12.06
C GLY A 97 -2.70 -15.89 11.47
N PRO A 98 -2.86 -14.69 10.91
CA PRO A 98 -4.18 -14.15 10.52
C PRO A 98 -4.86 -14.89 9.37
N GLN A 99 -4.13 -15.70 8.60
CA GLN A 99 -4.71 -16.49 7.51
C GLN A 99 -5.48 -17.72 8.01
N ILE A 100 -5.29 -18.14 9.26
CA ILE A 100 -5.96 -19.30 9.84
C ILE A 100 -7.45 -18.97 10.03
N PRO A 101 -8.38 -19.70 9.40
CA PRO A 101 -9.80 -19.35 9.45
C PRO A 101 -10.39 -19.62 10.84
N ASP A 102 -11.09 -18.63 11.40
CA ASP A 102 -11.83 -18.77 12.65
C ASP A 102 -12.95 -19.82 12.53
N LEU A 103 -13.52 -19.99 11.33
CA LEU A 103 -14.61 -20.92 11.05
C LEU A 103 -14.32 -21.70 9.76
N SER A 104 -13.79 -22.92 9.88
CA SER A 104 -13.63 -23.82 8.73
C SER A 104 -13.71 -25.30 9.16
N PRO A 105 -14.91 -25.93 9.08
CA PRO A 105 -15.08 -27.32 9.52
C PRO A 105 -14.31 -28.33 8.65
N ASP A 106 -13.95 -27.95 7.42
CA ASP A 106 -13.21 -28.79 6.49
C ASP A 106 -11.69 -28.52 6.51
N PHE A 107 -11.17 -27.63 7.36
CA PHE A 107 -9.76 -27.21 7.34
C PHE A 107 -8.78 -28.39 7.36
N PHE A 108 -8.91 -29.31 8.33
CA PHE A 108 -8.03 -30.46 8.49
C PHE A 108 -8.24 -31.54 7.42
N LYS A 109 -9.39 -31.54 6.75
CA LYS A 109 -9.66 -32.42 5.61
C LYS A 109 -8.98 -31.90 4.35
N GLU A 110 -8.97 -30.57 4.15
CA GLU A 110 -8.27 -29.91 3.05
C GLU A 110 -6.75 -29.87 3.29
N ASN A 111 -6.33 -29.81 4.55
CA ASN A 111 -4.93 -29.70 4.98
C ASN A 111 -4.54 -30.84 5.96
N PRO A 112 -4.59 -32.13 5.53
CA PRO A 112 -4.35 -33.27 6.41
C PRO A 112 -2.90 -33.41 6.90
N PHE A 113 -2.00 -32.56 6.40
CA PHE A 113 -0.61 -32.48 6.82
C PHE A 113 -0.42 -31.55 8.05
N VAL A 114 -1.43 -30.80 8.46
CA VAL A 114 -1.38 -29.91 9.64
C VAL A 114 -1.90 -30.66 10.87
N ASP A 115 -1.18 -30.59 11.98
CA ASP A 115 -1.56 -31.27 13.22
C ASP A 115 -2.32 -30.34 14.18
N ILE A 116 -1.91 -29.07 14.26
CA ILE A 116 -2.47 -28.07 15.18
C ILE A 116 -2.61 -26.74 14.45
N ILE A 117 -3.75 -26.06 14.63
CA ILE A 117 -3.89 -24.63 14.32
C ILE A 117 -4.05 -23.82 15.60
N VAL A 118 -3.42 -22.65 15.64
CA VAL A 118 -3.43 -21.70 16.76
C VAL A 118 -4.22 -20.46 16.37
N HIS A 119 -5.17 -20.07 17.23
CA HIS A 119 -6.05 -18.93 17.06
C HIS A 119 -5.65 -17.78 17.98
N GLY A 120 -5.53 -16.56 17.44
CA GLY A 120 -5.24 -15.36 18.21
C GLY A 120 -3.75 -15.17 18.56
N GLU A 121 -3.47 -14.72 19.79
CA GLU A 121 -2.12 -14.41 20.27
C GLU A 121 -1.37 -15.70 20.64
N GLY A 122 -0.21 -15.95 20.02
CA GLY A 122 0.44 -17.25 20.02
C GLY A 122 1.41 -17.50 21.18
N GLU A 123 1.86 -16.47 21.90
CA GLU A 123 2.96 -16.58 22.87
C GLU A 123 2.66 -17.61 23.97
N TYR A 124 1.52 -17.46 24.65
CA TYR A 124 1.13 -18.37 25.75
C TYR A 124 0.65 -19.73 25.24
N VAL A 125 -0.05 -19.75 24.12
CA VAL A 125 -0.55 -20.99 23.51
C VAL A 125 0.62 -21.87 23.07
N PHE A 126 1.65 -21.28 22.46
CA PHE A 126 2.84 -22.01 22.03
C PHE A 126 3.64 -22.54 23.22
N GLU A 127 3.77 -21.79 24.31
CA GLU A 127 4.37 -22.30 25.56
C GLU A 127 3.63 -23.56 26.05
N GLU A 128 2.30 -23.53 26.13
CA GLU A 128 1.51 -24.68 26.56
C GLU A 128 1.65 -25.88 25.61
N ILE A 129 1.71 -25.65 24.29
CA ILE A 129 1.94 -26.71 23.30
C ILE A 129 3.30 -27.37 23.54
N LEU A 130 4.36 -26.59 23.75
CA LEU A 130 5.70 -27.12 24.00
C LEU A 130 5.78 -27.90 25.34
N ILE A 131 5.11 -27.42 26.39
CA ILE A 131 5.01 -28.13 27.67
C ILE A 131 4.30 -29.48 27.50
N ALA A 132 3.18 -29.52 26.76
CA ALA A 132 2.49 -30.76 26.46
C ALA A 132 3.36 -31.69 25.58
N TYR A 133 4.12 -31.12 24.64
CA TYR A 133 5.03 -31.86 23.78
C TYR A 133 6.11 -32.62 24.56
N LEU A 134 6.64 -32.03 25.63
CA LEU A 134 7.64 -32.68 26.51
C LEU A 134 7.06 -33.80 27.38
N LYS A 135 5.73 -33.89 27.51
CA LYS A 135 5.05 -34.87 28.36
C LYS A 135 4.51 -36.03 27.53
N ASP A 136 3.24 -35.96 27.17
CA ASP A 136 2.47 -37.03 26.52
C ASP A 136 1.77 -36.55 25.23
N LYS A 137 2.07 -35.31 24.78
CA LYS A 137 1.43 -34.65 23.63
C LYS A 137 -0.10 -34.54 23.76
N ASN A 138 -0.64 -34.50 24.99
CA ASN A 138 -2.06 -34.25 25.19
C ASN A 138 -2.37 -32.74 25.12
N TYR A 139 -2.93 -32.30 23.98
CA TYR A 139 -3.26 -30.90 23.74
C TYR A 139 -4.70 -30.51 24.14
N SER A 140 -5.53 -31.46 24.60
CA SER A 140 -6.98 -31.24 24.81
C SER A 140 -7.35 -30.15 25.82
N GLN A 141 -6.42 -29.76 26.70
CA GLN A 141 -6.64 -28.75 27.74
C GLN A 141 -6.05 -27.38 27.40
N ILE A 142 -5.32 -27.28 26.27
CA ILE A 142 -4.68 -26.03 25.83
C ILE A 142 -5.76 -25.15 25.20
N LYS A 143 -5.92 -23.92 25.67
CA LYS A 143 -6.89 -22.99 25.07
C LYS A 143 -6.36 -22.40 23.76
N GLY A 144 -7.27 -22.00 22.87
CA GLY A 144 -6.95 -21.28 21.64
C GLY A 144 -6.38 -22.15 20.52
N ILE A 145 -6.58 -23.46 20.56
CA ILE A 145 -6.13 -24.37 19.50
C ILE A 145 -7.28 -25.16 18.90
N GLU A 146 -7.03 -25.68 17.71
CA GLU A 146 -7.88 -26.66 17.06
C GLU A 146 -7.00 -27.74 16.42
N THR A 147 -7.51 -28.96 16.43
CA THR A 147 -6.92 -30.15 15.80
C THR A 147 -8.00 -30.84 14.98
N LYS A 148 -7.64 -31.87 14.22
CA LYS A 148 -8.62 -32.70 13.50
C LYS A 148 -9.71 -33.31 14.41
N ASP A 149 -9.42 -33.49 15.70
CA ASP A 149 -10.28 -34.23 16.63
C ASP A 149 -11.11 -33.30 17.54
N PHE A 150 -10.62 -32.08 17.83
CA PHE A 150 -11.29 -31.15 18.75
C PHE A 150 -10.87 -29.69 18.53
N ARG A 151 -11.74 -28.79 18.98
CA ARG A 151 -11.48 -27.35 19.17
C ARG A 151 -11.61 -27.00 20.64
N THR A 152 -10.65 -26.26 21.18
CA THR A 152 -10.70 -25.82 22.58
C THR A 152 -11.29 -24.42 22.72
N ALA A 153 -11.60 -24.04 23.97
CA ALA A 153 -12.09 -22.69 24.26
C ALA A 153 -11.03 -21.64 23.85
N PRO A 154 -11.41 -20.43 23.40
CA PRO A 154 -10.47 -19.39 23.04
C PRO A 154 -9.52 -19.01 24.19
N GLN A 155 -8.26 -18.73 23.89
CA GLN A 155 -7.31 -18.20 24.86
C GLN A 155 -7.63 -16.73 25.17
N GLU A 156 -7.49 -16.33 26.44
CA GLU A 156 -7.61 -14.93 26.82
C GLU A 156 -6.46 -14.10 26.23
N ARG A 157 -6.76 -12.88 25.75
CA ARG A 157 -5.74 -11.96 25.25
C ARG A 157 -4.76 -11.57 26.35
N ILE A 158 -3.49 -11.45 25.99
CA ILE A 158 -2.38 -11.03 26.84
C ILE A 158 -2.71 -9.65 27.41
N SER A 159 -2.77 -9.59 28.74
CA SER A 159 -3.23 -8.40 29.47
C SER A 159 -2.12 -7.35 29.62
N ASN A 160 -0.87 -7.80 29.72
CA ASN A 160 0.33 -7.01 29.90
C ASN A 160 1.37 -7.41 28.85
N LEU A 161 1.60 -6.57 27.85
CA LEU A 161 2.56 -6.90 26.79
C LEU A 161 3.99 -6.91 27.32
N ASP A 162 4.32 -6.14 28.36
CA ASP A 162 5.69 -5.99 28.86
C ASP A 162 6.26 -7.24 29.54
N GLU A 163 5.41 -8.24 29.81
CA GLU A 163 5.85 -9.60 30.21
C GLU A 163 6.54 -10.36 29.07
N LEU A 164 6.31 -9.94 27.82
CA LEU A 164 6.92 -10.55 26.65
C LEU A 164 8.27 -9.88 26.37
N PRO A 165 9.32 -10.65 26.04
CA PRO A 165 10.61 -10.08 25.64
C PRO A 165 10.52 -9.41 24.27
N SER A 166 11.37 -8.41 24.01
CA SER A 166 11.53 -7.86 22.66
C SER A 166 12.39 -8.79 21.82
N PRO A 167 11.97 -9.19 20.60
CA PRO A 167 12.82 -9.96 19.70
C PRO A 167 13.99 -9.12 19.15
N TYR A 168 13.90 -7.79 19.20
CA TYR A 168 14.98 -6.87 18.83
C TYR A 168 16.01 -6.77 19.95
N LEU A 169 15.58 -6.46 21.18
CA LEU A 169 16.51 -6.29 22.31
C LEU A 169 17.19 -7.60 22.74
N THR A 170 16.56 -8.75 22.47
CA THR A 170 17.17 -10.08 22.65
C THR A 170 18.03 -10.52 21.47
N ASN A 171 18.06 -9.75 20.38
CA ASN A 171 18.66 -10.13 19.09
C ASN A 171 18.11 -11.42 18.46
N THR A 172 16.96 -11.94 18.93
CA THR A 172 16.33 -13.15 18.40
C THR A 172 16.06 -13.02 16.90
N VAL A 173 15.71 -11.82 16.40
CA VAL A 173 15.55 -11.60 14.95
C VAL A 173 16.80 -11.95 14.13
N TRP A 174 18.00 -11.69 14.66
CA TRP A 174 19.27 -12.01 14.01
C TRP A 174 19.65 -13.47 14.13
N GLU A 175 19.26 -14.13 15.22
CA GLU A 175 19.50 -15.56 15.41
C GLU A 175 18.68 -16.41 14.43
N LEU A 176 17.51 -15.91 14.02
CA LEU A 176 16.57 -16.61 13.15
C LEU A 176 16.81 -16.40 11.66
N VAL A 177 17.81 -15.61 11.26
CA VAL A 177 18.04 -15.31 9.83
C VAL A 177 19.52 -15.42 9.45
N ASP A 178 19.76 -15.61 8.16
CA ASP A 178 21.08 -15.46 7.57
C ASP A 178 21.37 -13.98 7.27
N LYS A 179 22.58 -13.53 7.62
CA LYS A 179 23.12 -12.27 7.09
C LYS A 179 23.67 -12.57 5.69
N ILE A 180 22.99 -12.07 4.66
CA ILE A 180 23.33 -12.29 3.26
C ILE A 180 23.83 -10.98 2.66
N ASP A 181 25.00 -11.01 2.03
CA ASP A 181 25.56 -9.84 1.35
C ASP A 181 24.60 -9.33 0.27
N GLY A 182 24.40 -8.00 0.23
CA GLY A 182 23.47 -7.37 -0.70
C GLY A 182 21.99 -7.46 -0.31
N ILE A 183 21.65 -8.03 0.84
CA ILE A 183 20.29 -8.01 1.40
C ILE A 183 20.24 -7.11 2.64
N LYS A 184 19.26 -6.21 2.65
CA LYS A 184 18.92 -5.33 3.76
C LYS A 184 17.68 -5.85 4.47
N TRP A 185 17.83 -6.19 5.74
CA TRP A 185 16.70 -6.60 6.57
C TRP A 185 15.89 -5.39 7.06
N ILE A 186 14.58 -5.46 6.91
CA ILE A 186 13.63 -4.43 7.34
C ILE A 186 12.72 -4.95 8.45
N SER A 187 12.26 -4.04 9.31
CA SER A 187 11.62 -4.40 10.58
C SER A 187 10.13 -4.16 10.57
N SER A 188 9.35 -5.18 10.93
CA SER A 188 7.96 -5.04 11.36
C SER A 188 7.93 -4.66 12.84
N TRP A 189 7.25 -3.59 13.21
CA TRP A 189 7.28 -3.06 14.57
C TRP A 189 5.88 -2.87 15.14
N GLU A 190 5.56 -3.59 16.22
CA GLU A 190 4.30 -3.46 16.95
C GLU A 190 4.54 -2.64 18.23
N THR A 191 3.98 -1.44 18.34
CA THR A 191 4.05 -0.59 19.54
C THR A 191 2.79 -0.69 20.41
N ASN A 192 1.72 -1.24 19.83
CA ASN A 192 0.52 -1.64 20.54
C ASN A 192 -0.24 -2.77 19.80
N ARG A 193 -0.99 -3.58 20.55
CA ARG A 193 -1.77 -4.71 20.01
C ARG A 193 -3.27 -4.47 20.13
N GLY A 194 -3.91 -4.35 18.97
CA GLY A 194 -5.36 -4.34 18.78
C GLY A 194 -5.90 -3.04 18.17
N CYS A 195 -7.18 -3.07 17.78
CA CYS A 195 -7.87 -1.94 17.16
C CYS A 195 -9.25 -1.74 17.80
N PRO A 196 -9.65 -0.50 18.18
CA PRO A 196 -10.95 -0.27 18.78
C PRO A 196 -12.09 -0.17 17.74
N TYR A 197 -11.75 -0.14 16.45
CA TYR A 197 -12.71 -0.01 15.36
C TYR A 197 -13.28 -1.36 14.90
N GLN A 198 -14.43 -1.33 14.26
CA GLN A 198 -15.21 -2.51 13.88
C GLN A 198 -15.42 -2.65 12.36
N CYS A 199 -14.48 -2.10 11.57
CA CYS A 199 -14.60 -2.08 10.11
C CYS A 199 -14.83 -3.50 9.56
N THR A 200 -15.89 -3.72 8.79
CA THR A 200 -16.31 -5.07 8.40
C THR A 200 -15.37 -5.75 7.43
N PHE A 201 -14.60 -5.00 6.65
CA PHE A 201 -13.59 -5.53 5.73
C PHE A 201 -12.25 -5.87 6.39
N CYS A 202 -12.06 -5.49 7.66
CA CYS A 202 -10.78 -5.60 8.35
C CYS A 202 -10.78 -6.77 9.31
N ASP A 203 -9.74 -7.59 9.26
CA ASP A 203 -9.53 -8.69 10.22
C ASP A 203 -9.06 -8.18 11.61
N TRP A 204 -8.33 -7.07 11.65
CA TRP A 204 -7.72 -6.60 12.91
C TRP A 204 -8.74 -6.30 14.02
N GLY A 205 -9.86 -5.67 13.65
CA GLY A 205 -10.91 -5.28 14.60
C GLY A 205 -11.69 -6.47 15.16
N SER A 206 -11.94 -7.50 14.35
CA SER A 206 -12.56 -8.77 14.76
C SER A 206 -11.59 -9.64 15.55
N ALA A 207 -10.37 -9.84 15.03
CA ALA A 207 -9.35 -10.70 15.61
C ALA A 207 -8.90 -10.25 17.01
N THR A 208 -8.89 -8.93 17.29
CA THR A 208 -8.32 -8.39 18.54
C THR A 208 -9.34 -7.93 19.59
N LYS A 209 -10.66 -8.10 19.40
CA LYS A 209 -11.68 -7.84 20.45
C LYS A 209 -11.55 -6.48 21.17
N SER A 210 -11.56 -5.39 20.40
CA SER A 210 -11.73 -3.96 20.74
C SER A 210 -10.79 -3.27 21.76
N ARG A 211 -10.14 -3.97 22.70
CA ARG A 211 -9.32 -3.30 23.73
C ARG A 211 -7.85 -3.26 23.33
N VAL A 212 -7.32 -2.07 23.06
CA VAL A 212 -5.89 -1.88 22.70
C VAL A 212 -4.98 -2.10 23.92
N ARG A 213 -3.85 -2.78 23.72
CA ARG A 213 -2.79 -2.98 24.72
C ARG A 213 -1.48 -2.36 24.24
N LYS A 214 -0.69 -1.81 25.14
CA LYS A 214 0.47 -0.98 24.84
C LYS A 214 1.73 -1.59 25.46
N TRP A 215 2.86 -1.55 24.76
CA TRP A 215 4.19 -1.83 25.31
C TRP A 215 4.74 -0.62 26.05
N GLU A 216 5.48 -0.73 27.14
CA GLU A 216 6.12 0.39 27.84
C GLU A 216 7.01 1.24 26.90
N GLU A 217 6.95 2.57 27.08
CA GLU A 217 7.74 3.53 26.30
C GLU A 217 9.26 3.29 26.46
N SER A 218 9.69 2.92 27.67
CA SER A 218 11.09 2.62 27.99
C SER A 218 11.67 1.51 27.10
N LYS A 219 10.86 0.49 26.79
CA LYS A 219 11.22 -0.63 25.93
C LYS A 219 11.26 -0.20 24.47
N LEU A 220 10.23 0.54 24.02
CA LEU A 220 10.16 1.05 22.64
C LEU A 220 11.32 2.00 22.33
N PHE A 221 11.76 2.83 23.28
CA PHE A 221 12.92 3.72 23.09
C PHE A 221 14.23 2.94 22.92
N GLN A 222 14.38 1.81 23.62
CA GLN A 222 15.53 0.93 23.43
C GLN A 222 15.48 0.23 22.06
N GLU A 223 14.30 -0.15 21.58
CA GLU A 223 14.15 -0.72 20.23
C GLU A 223 14.49 0.31 19.14
N ILE A 224 14.09 1.57 19.31
CA ILE A 224 14.47 2.66 18.40
C ILE A 224 15.99 2.84 18.35
N GLU A 225 16.66 2.82 19.51
CA GLU A 225 18.13 2.87 19.56
C GLU A 225 18.76 1.67 18.84
N TRP A 226 18.19 0.47 19.05
CA TRP A 226 18.61 -0.77 18.38
C TRP A 226 18.45 -0.68 16.86
N PHE A 227 17.35 -0.12 16.35
CA PHE A 227 17.16 0.08 14.90
C PHE A 227 18.25 0.97 14.30
N GLY A 228 18.59 2.05 15.01
CA GLY A 228 19.67 2.94 14.61
C GLY A 228 21.06 2.27 14.68
N ASP A 229 21.35 1.50 15.73
CA ASP A 229 22.64 0.80 15.88
C ASP A 229 22.83 -0.34 14.87
N ASN A 230 21.74 -1.02 14.51
CA ASN A 230 21.75 -2.11 13.54
C ASN A 230 21.52 -1.64 12.10
N LYS A 231 21.43 -0.32 11.88
CA LYS A 231 21.25 0.31 10.56
C LYS A 231 20.05 -0.24 9.80
N ILE A 232 18.92 -0.39 10.48
CA ILE A 232 17.67 -0.84 9.85
C ILE A 232 17.15 0.29 8.96
N PRO A 233 17.07 0.13 7.63
CA PRO A 233 16.73 1.24 6.74
C PRO A 233 15.24 1.59 6.82
N TYR A 234 14.38 0.58 7.02
CA TYR A 234 12.94 0.75 6.96
C TYR A 234 12.24 0.05 8.12
N ILE A 235 11.30 0.77 8.72
CA ILE A 235 10.40 0.25 9.75
C ILE A 235 8.98 0.29 9.22
N ASP A 236 8.36 -0.87 9.11
CA ASP A 236 6.92 -0.99 8.93
C ASP A 236 6.26 -1.07 10.32
N CYS A 237 5.60 0.02 10.73
CA CYS A 237 4.92 0.06 12.02
C CYS A 237 3.54 -0.59 11.86
N CYS A 238 3.42 -1.81 12.39
CA CYS A 238 2.27 -2.69 12.26
C CYS A 238 1.14 -2.36 13.24
N ASP A 239 1.16 -1.18 13.87
CA ASP A 239 0.04 -0.70 14.67
C ASP A 239 -1.15 -0.40 13.75
N ALA A 240 -2.36 -0.76 14.18
CA ALA A 240 -3.55 -0.46 13.39
C ALA A 240 -3.90 1.05 13.33
N ASN A 241 -3.43 1.85 14.30
CA ASN A 241 -3.74 3.28 14.44
C ASN A 241 -2.64 4.05 15.20
N PHE A 242 -1.49 4.27 14.59
CA PHE A 242 -0.43 5.10 15.16
C PHE A 242 -0.88 6.56 15.31
N GLY A 243 -0.70 7.15 16.49
CA GLY A 243 -1.23 8.46 16.85
C GLY A 243 -2.55 8.39 17.65
N ILE A 244 -3.06 7.19 17.95
CA ILE A 244 -4.22 7.02 18.83
C ILE A 244 -3.89 7.37 20.28
N PHE A 245 -2.63 7.20 20.71
CA PHE A 245 -2.15 7.57 22.03
C PHE A 245 -1.28 8.82 21.94
N GLN A 246 -1.90 9.96 21.68
CA GLN A 246 -1.25 11.23 21.32
C GLN A 246 0.05 11.52 22.09
N GLU A 247 0.02 11.56 23.42
CA GLU A 247 1.21 11.89 24.23
C GLU A 247 2.34 10.85 24.10
N ARG A 248 2.00 9.56 24.03
CA ARG A 248 2.98 8.48 23.81
C ARG A 248 3.57 8.60 22.42
N ASP A 249 2.71 8.64 21.41
CA ASP A 249 3.10 8.47 20.01
C ASP A 249 3.92 9.69 19.56
N PHE A 250 3.65 10.86 20.16
CA PHE A 250 4.50 12.04 20.07
C PHE A 250 5.91 11.79 20.62
N LYS A 251 6.06 11.22 21.83
CA LYS A 251 7.39 10.91 22.39
C LYS A 251 8.12 9.83 21.57
N ILE A 252 7.40 8.85 21.04
CA ILE A 252 7.96 7.86 20.12
C ILE A 252 8.50 8.56 18.85
N ALA A 253 7.73 9.47 18.27
CA ALA A 253 8.17 10.24 17.11
C ALA A 253 9.37 11.14 17.42
N GLN A 254 9.40 11.78 18.60
CA GLN A 254 10.57 12.53 19.08
C GLN A 254 11.81 11.65 19.19
N LYS A 255 11.66 10.43 19.72
CA LYS A 255 12.79 9.50 19.86
C LYS A 255 13.28 9.00 18.50
N LEU A 256 12.37 8.69 17.57
CA LEU A 256 12.72 8.35 16.19
C LEU A 256 13.47 9.49 15.50
N LYS A 257 13.00 10.74 15.65
CA LYS A 257 13.68 11.94 15.15
C LYS A 257 15.11 12.05 15.69
N GLU A 258 15.26 11.95 17.01
CA GLU A 258 16.57 12.04 17.67
C GLU A 258 17.55 11.01 17.10
N VAL A 259 17.13 9.75 17.02
CA VAL A 259 17.99 8.65 16.56
C VAL A 259 18.28 8.75 15.06
N ALA A 260 17.30 9.09 14.24
CA ALA A 260 17.48 9.27 12.80
C ALA A 260 18.47 10.41 12.48
N LEU A 261 18.36 11.55 13.17
CA LEU A 261 19.29 12.68 12.98
C LEU A 261 20.71 12.33 13.44
N LYS A 262 20.85 11.53 14.51
CA LYS A 262 22.14 11.16 15.10
C LYS A 262 22.84 10.01 14.38
N LYS A 263 22.10 9.00 13.96
CA LYS A 263 22.62 7.73 13.42
C LYS A 263 22.34 7.53 11.94
N HIS A 264 21.54 8.41 11.31
CA HIS A 264 21.05 8.29 9.93
C HIS A 264 20.16 7.06 9.68
N PHE A 265 19.71 6.40 10.76
CA PHE A 265 18.82 5.25 10.73
C PHE A 265 17.79 5.35 11.87
N PRO A 266 16.56 4.82 11.68
CA PRO A 266 16.04 4.32 10.42
C PRO A 266 15.91 5.43 9.38
N GLU A 267 16.00 5.08 8.09
CA GLU A 267 15.84 6.07 7.02
C GLU A 267 14.37 6.44 6.83
N ARG A 268 13.46 5.48 7.09
CA ARG A 268 12.02 5.70 6.95
C ARG A 268 11.21 4.84 7.92
N ILE A 269 10.09 5.40 8.37
CA ILE A 269 9.03 4.67 9.06
C ILE A 269 7.71 4.81 8.28
N ARG A 270 6.96 3.70 8.18
CA ARG A 270 5.59 3.68 7.67
C ARG A 270 4.64 3.22 8.76
N PRO A 271 3.91 4.14 9.41
CA PRO A 271 2.80 3.79 10.28
C PRO A 271 1.46 3.79 9.53
N ALA A 272 0.51 2.96 10.00
CA ALA A 272 -0.90 3.19 9.69
C ALA A 272 -1.46 4.28 10.61
N TRP A 273 -1.76 5.46 10.05
CA TRP A 273 -2.14 6.63 10.83
C TRP A 273 -3.53 6.51 11.46
N ALA A 274 -3.64 6.97 12.71
CA ALA A 274 -4.91 6.98 13.44
C ALA A 274 -5.92 7.95 12.83
N LYS A 275 -7.20 7.56 12.91
CA LYS A 275 -8.35 8.38 12.51
C LYS A 275 -8.69 9.43 13.57
N ASN A 276 -7.76 10.33 13.86
CA ASN A 276 -7.93 11.42 14.81
C ASN A 276 -7.98 12.79 14.10
N SER A 277 -8.38 13.83 14.83
CA SER A 277 -8.35 15.20 14.30
C SER A 277 -6.92 15.62 13.92
N SER A 278 -6.81 16.50 12.94
CA SER A 278 -5.53 17.05 12.45
C SER A 278 -4.65 17.57 13.60
N ASP A 279 -5.26 18.25 14.58
CA ASP A 279 -4.55 18.81 15.75
C ASP A 279 -3.78 17.76 16.58
N ARG A 280 -4.21 16.49 16.54
CA ARG A 280 -3.53 15.40 17.24
C ARG A 280 -2.45 14.74 16.39
N ILE A 281 -2.66 14.64 15.08
CA ILE A 281 -1.77 13.93 14.16
C ILE A 281 -0.61 14.82 13.69
N ILE A 282 -0.88 16.10 13.39
CA ILE A 282 0.11 17.04 12.86
C ILE A 282 1.36 17.15 13.75
N PRO A 283 1.26 17.30 15.10
CA PRO A 283 2.45 17.36 15.94
C PRO A 283 3.34 16.11 15.84
N ILE A 284 2.73 14.92 15.75
CA ILE A 284 3.46 13.65 15.62
C ILE A 284 4.12 13.56 14.24
N ALA A 285 3.38 13.89 13.18
CA ALA A 285 3.90 13.90 11.82
C ALA A 285 5.06 14.89 11.64
N LYS A 286 4.99 16.07 12.27
CA LYS A 286 6.09 17.06 12.25
C LYS A 286 7.38 16.51 12.86
N GLU A 287 7.30 15.80 13.98
CA GLU A 287 8.48 15.16 14.57
C GLU A 287 9.14 14.17 13.60
N LEU A 288 8.35 13.31 12.95
CA LEU A 288 8.85 12.37 11.94
C LEU A 288 9.39 13.10 10.68
N GLN A 289 8.75 14.19 10.27
CA GLN A 289 9.17 15.00 9.13
C GLN A 289 10.52 15.70 9.40
N GLU A 290 10.68 16.33 10.55
CA GLU A 290 11.93 16.98 10.96
C GLU A 290 13.07 15.95 11.10
N GLY A 291 12.75 14.72 11.46
CA GLY A 291 13.70 13.59 11.45
C GLY A 291 14.06 13.08 10.06
N GLY A 292 13.34 13.50 9.02
CA GLY A 292 13.51 13.00 7.65
C GLY A 292 12.98 11.59 7.42
N VAL A 293 12.23 11.02 8.38
CA VAL A 293 11.76 9.63 8.34
C VAL A 293 10.29 9.46 7.97
N LEU A 294 9.54 10.57 7.89
CA LEU A 294 8.14 10.58 7.46
C LEU A 294 8.02 10.28 5.96
N GLY A 295 7.21 9.28 5.62
CA GLY A 295 6.77 9.09 4.24
C GLY A 295 5.64 10.05 3.83
N ALA A 296 4.46 9.82 4.39
CA ALA A 296 3.27 10.64 4.21
C ALA A 296 2.25 10.27 5.31
N VAL A 297 1.26 11.13 5.53
CA VAL A 297 0.12 10.87 6.42
C VAL A 297 -1.07 10.36 5.61
N THR A 298 -1.63 9.23 6.05
CA THR A 298 -2.83 8.64 5.44
C THR A 298 -4.08 9.35 5.94
N LEU A 299 -4.88 9.88 5.04
CA LEU A 299 -6.23 10.38 5.29
C LEU A 299 -7.25 9.30 4.90
N ALA A 300 -7.25 8.19 5.65
CA ALA A 300 -7.96 6.98 5.27
C ALA A 300 -9.50 7.16 5.29
N VAL A 301 -10.14 7.30 4.12
CA VAL A 301 -11.60 7.42 4.00
C VAL A 301 -12.28 6.11 3.59
N GLN A 302 -11.65 5.32 2.70
CA GLN A 302 -12.09 4.04 2.13
C GLN A 302 -13.36 4.12 1.27
N SER A 303 -14.32 4.96 1.65
CA SER A 303 -15.42 5.44 0.81
C SER A 303 -15.82 6.84 1.28
N LEU A 304 -16.45 7.62 0.39
CA LEU A 304 -17.07 8.92 0.72
C LEU A 304 -18.60 8.83 0.78
N ASP A 305 -19.19 7.66 0.52
CA ASP A 305 -20.62 7.43 0.65
C ASP A 305 -21.01 7.06 2.08
N THR A 306 -21.97 7.79 2.65
CA THR A 306 -22.39 7.61 4.05
C THR A 306 -23.08 6.26 4.28
N ASN A 307 -23.84 5.77 3.30
CA ASN A 307 -24.50 4.48 3.41
C ASN A 307 -23.48 3.32 3.45
N THR A 308 -22.51 3.35 2.55
CA THR A 308 -21.38 2.42 2.47
C THR A 308 -20.58 2.42 3.77
N LEU A 309 -20.21 3.61 4.28
CA LEU A 309 -19.50 3.75 5.55
C LEU A 309 -20.27 3.15 6.74
N ASN A 310 -21.60 3.36 6.79
CA ASN A 310 -22.45 2.77 7.82
C ASN A 310 -22.50 1.23 7.72
N ILE A 311 -22.66 0.69 6.51
CA ILE A 311 -22.65 -0.76 6.26
C ILE A 311 -21.33 -1.40 6.68
N MET A 312 -20.23 -0.70 6.42
CA MET A 312 -18.89 -1.14 6.81
C MET A 312 -18.53 -0.86 8.28
N LYS A 313 -19.44 -0.28 9.06
CA LYS A 313 -19.19 0.15 10.46
C LYS A 313 -17.96 1.04 10.58
N ARG A 314 -17.75 1.91 9.59
CA ARG A 314 -16.65 2.86 9.55
C ARG A 314 -17.20 4.26 9.82
N ALA A 315 -16.93 4.78 11.01
CA ALA A 315 -17.05 6.21 11.25
C ALA A 315 -15.78 6.90 10.70
N ASN A 316 -15.93 7.82 9.76
CA ASN A 316 -14.85 8.73 9.38
C ASN A 316 -14.76 9.86 10.42
N ILE A 317 -13.60 10.53 10.47
CA ILE A 317 -13.38 11.68 11.35
C ILE A 317 -14.46 12.73 11.08
N LYS A 318 -15.00 13.36 12.12
CA LYS A 318 -15.84 14.54 11.96
C LYS A 318 -14.96 15.70 11.49
N PHE A 319 -15.04 16.00 10.20
CA PHE A 319 -14.56 17.23 9.57
C PHE A 319 -15.73 17.83 8.78
N ASP A 320 -15.77 19.14 8.60
CA ASP A 320 -16.88 19.78 7.86
C ASP A 320 -16.78 19.46 6.36
N SER A 321 -15.55 19.37 5.82
CA SER A 321 -15.28 18.80 4.50
C SER A 321 -13.89 18.13 4.40
N PHE A 322 -13.75 17.16 3.48
CA PHE A 322 -12.46 16.50 3.23
C PHE A 322 -11.41 17.51 2.69
N GLY A 323 -11.88 18.56 2.01
CA GLY A 323 -11.06 19.67 1.54
C GLY A 323 -10.36 20.41 2.68
N GLU A 324 -11.07 20.76 3.75
CA GLU A 324 -10.48 21.43 4.93
C GLU A 324 -9.39 20.58 5.58
N LEU A 325 -9.65 19.27 5.72
CA LEU A 325 -8.67 18.33 6.25
C LEU A 325 -7.36 18.36 5.43
N THR A 326 -7.45 18.23 4.11
CA THR A 326 -6.26 18.28 3.24
C THR A 326 -5.56 19.65 3.28
N ALA A 327 -6.31 20.75 3.41
CA ALA A 327 -5.75 22.09 3.50
C ALA A 327 -4.89 22.28 4.75
N THR A 328 -5.34 21.79 5.92
CA THR A 328 -4.57 21.90 7.17
C THR A 328 -3.21 21.19 7.08
N PHE A 329 -3.15 20.00 6.48
CA PHE A 329 -1.87 19.28 6.31
C PHE A 329 -0.95 19.99 5.32
N ARG A 330 -1.50 20.55 4.23
CA ARG A 330 -0.75 21.32 3.23
C ARG A 330 -0.13 22.59 3.82
N GLU A 331 -0.87 23.33 4.65
CA GLU A 331 -0.35 24.51 5.37
C GLU A 331 0.84 24.18 6.30
N ASN A 332 0.94 22.93 6.73
CA ASN A 332 2.03 22.41 7.55
C ASN A 332 3.12 21.71 6.73
N ASN A 333 3.05 21.75 5.39
CA ASN A 333 3.95 21.06 4.46
C ASN A 333 4.04 19.55 4.71
N ILE A 334 3.01 18.91 5.25
CA ILE A 334 3.00 17.47 5.53
C ILE A 334 2.42 16.74 4.31
N PRO A 335 3.18 15.83 3.66
CA PRO A 335 2.67 15.04 2.54
C PRO A 335 1.50 14.16 2.98
N THR A 336 0.45 14.10 2.17
CA THR A 336 -0.75 13.31 2.46
C THR A 336 -1.13 12.39 1.33
N TYR A 337 -1.72 11.25 1.67
CA TYR A 337 -2.37 10.39 0.69
C TYR A 337 -3.70 9.87 1.22
N THR A 338 -4.61 9.50 0.33
CA THR A 338 -5.89 8.88 0.69
C THR A 338 -6.05 7.53 0.02
N GLU A 339 -6.96 6.75 0.56
CA GLU A 339 -7.27 5.39 0.14
C GLU A 339 -8.77 5.23 -0.01
N LEU A 340 -9.18 4.64 -1.13
CA LEU A 340 -10.52 4.16 -1.41
C LEU A 340 -10.48 2.64 -1.62
N ILE A 341 -11.61 1.98 -1.37
CA ILE A 341 -11.81 0.57 -1.71
C ILE A 341 -12.98 0.52 -2.68
N MET A 342 -12.75 0.07 -3.91
CA MET A 342 -13.81 -0.09 -4.89
C MET A 342 -14.57 -1.41 -4.69
N GLY A 343 -15.89 -1.39 -4.91
CA GLY A 343 -16.74 -2.58 -4.84
C GLY A 343 -17.24 -2.93 -3.44
N LEU A 344 -17.13 -2.00 -2.50
CA LEU A 344 -17.66 -2.17 -1.14
C LEU A 344 -19.20 -2.34 -1.14
N PRO A 345 -19.75 -3.17 -0.23
CA PRO A 345 -21.19 -3.26 -0.05
C PRO A 345 -21.80 -1.92 0.33
N GLY A 346 -22.80 -1.48 -0.44
CA GLY A 346 -23.48 -0.19 -0.27
C GLY A 346 -23.09 0.87 -1.30
N GLU A 347 -21.96 0.68 -2.01
CA GLU A 347 -21.44 1.64 -2.97
C GLU A 347 -21.96 1.30 -4.38
N THR A 348 -22.46 2.31 -5.09
CA THR A 348 -22.89 2.23 -6.48
C THR A 348 -21.90 2.97 -7.38
N LEU A 349 -22.01 2.78 -8.70
CA LEU A 349 -21.23 3.54 -9.69
C LEU A 349 -21.37 5.05 -9.48
N GLU A 350 -22.58 5.55 -9.25
CA GLU A 350 -22.83 6.98 -9.07
C GLU A 350 -22.28 7.53 -7.76
N THR A 351 -22.40 6.79 -6.65
CA THR A 351 -21.80 7.23 -5.37
C THR A 351 -20.28 7.22 -5.43
N PHE A 352 -19.69 6.26 -6.17
CA PHE A 352 -18.25 6.21 -6.39
C PHE A 352 -17.76 7.38 -7.25
N LYS A 353 -18.46 7.70 -8.36
CA LYS A 353 -18.21 8.90 -9.17
C LYS A 353 -18.26 10.14 -8.29
N GLN A 354 -19.30 10.33 -7.48
CA GLN A 354 -19.38 11.48 -6.57
C GLN A 354 -18.21 11.53 -5.57
N GLY A 355 -17.72 10.37 -5.12
CA GLY A 355 -16.51 10.28 -4.32
C GLY A 355 -15.27 10.81 -5.06
N LEU A 356 -15.04 10.39 -6.31
CA LEU A 356 -13.95 10.90 -7.15
C LEU A 356 -14.08 12.39 -7.43
N GLU A 357 -15.29 12.89 -7.70
CA GLU A 357 -15.56 14.32 -7.86
C GLU A 357 -15.10 15.10 -6.62
N ASN A 358 -15.51 14.65 -5.44
CA ASN A 358 -15.13 15.30 -4.18
C ASN A 358 -13.61 15.30 -3.94
N ILE A 359 -12.92 14.22 -4.31
CA ILE A 359 -11.45 14.15 -4.19
C ILE A 359 -10.76 15.04 -5.22
N ALA A 360 -11.29 15.16 -6.45
CA ALA A 360 -10.75 16.03 -7.48
C ALA A 360 -10.71 17.51 -7.05
N HIS A 361 -11.70 17.94 -6.26
CA HIS A 361 -11.75 19.28 -5.66
C HIS A 361 -10.76 19.49 -4.51
N THR A 362 -10.05 18.44 -4.07
CA THR A 362 -9.01 18.53 -3.05
C THR A 362 -7.62 18.57 -3.66
N LYS A 363 -6.67 19.24 -3.01
CA LYS A 363 -5.25 19.18 -3.40
C LYS A 363 -4.52 18.12 -2.57
N ILE A 364 -4.98 16.88 -2.65
CA ILE A 364 -4.30 15.74 -2.03
C ILE A 364 -3.16 15.25 -2.93
N ASP A 365 -2.03 14.85 -2.34
CA ASP A 365 -0.83 14.55 -3.13
C ASP A 365 -0.91 13.20 -3.84
N THR A 366 -1.56 12.21 -3.21
CA THR A 366 -1.64 10.86 -3.76
C THR A 366 -2.93 10.17 -3.38
N VAL A 367 -3.50 9.41 -4.31
CA VAL A 367 -4.71 8.61 -4.13
C VAL A 367 -4.38 7.16 -4.46
N PHE A 368 -4.82 6.24 -3.61
CA PHE A 368 -4.85 4.80 -3.89
C PHE A 368 -6.29 4.32 -3.92
N ILE A 369 -6.61 3.47 -4.89
CA ILE A 369 -7.93 2.85 -5.01
C ILE A 369 -7.69 1.35 -5.09
N TYR A 370 -8.02 0.64 -4.02
CA TYR A 370 -7.81 -0.79 -3.89
C TYR A 370 -9.05 -1.58 -4.28
N HIS A 371 -8.86 -2.79 -4.76
CA HIS A 371 -9.95 -3.76 -4.85
C HIS A 371 -10.45 -4.13 -3.45
N CYS A 372 -11.74 -4.46 -3.35
CA CYS A 372 -12.29 -5.01 -2.12
C CYS A 372 -11.82 -6.46 -1.91
N SER A 373 -10.66 -6.62 -1.25
CA SER A 373 -10.16 -7.93 -0.81
C SER A 373 -10.96 -8.41 0.41
N VAL A 374 -11.37 -9.68 0.38
CA VAL A 374 -12.21 -10.31 1.39
C VAL A 374 -11.35 -11.27 2.21
N LEU A 375 -10.87 -10.77 3.34
CA LEU A 375 -9.96 -11.50 4.23
C LEU A 375 -10.69 -12.66 4.96
N PRO A 376 -10.00 -13.79 5.24
CA PRO A 376 -10.61 -14.98 5.82
C PRO A 376 -11.48 -14.72 7.06
N ASN A 377 -10.98 -13.87 7.96
CA ASN A 377 -11.54 -13.62 9.29
C ASN A 377 -12.19 -12.23 9.45
N ALA A 378 -12.28 -11.46 8.35
CA ALA A 378 -13.00 -10.20 8.35
C ALA A 378 -14.51 -10.44 8.54
N PRO A 379 -15.23 -9.57 9.29
CA PRO A 379 -16.69 -9.70 9.45
C PRO A 379 -17.46 -9.78 8.13
N MET A 380 -16.93 -9.21 7.05
CA MET A 380 -17.57 -9.26 5.73
C MET A 380 -17.51 -10.63 5.06
N ASN A 381 -16.57 -11.49 5.47
CA ASN A 381 -16.43 -12.85 4.94
C ASN A 381 -17.31 -13.86 5.68
N VAL A 382 -17.93 -13.47 6.80
CA VAL A 382 -18.91 -14.29 7.53
C VAL A 382 -20.07 -14.65 6.59
N PRO A 383 -20.49 -15.93 6.51
CA PRO A 383 -21.49 -16.39 5.54
C PRO A 383 -22.77 -15.56 5.52
N GLU A 384 -23.31 -15.22 6.70
CA GLU A 384 -24.52 -14.41 6.84
C GLU A 384 -24.34 -12.98 6.31
N TYR A 385 -23.14 -12.40 6.45
CA TYR A 385 -22.84 -11.08 5.88
C TYR A 385 -22.78 -11.15 4.36
N ARG A 386 -22.09 -12.15 3.82
CA ARG A 386 -21.97 -12.36 2.37
C ARG A 386 -23.34 -12.59 1.74
N GLU A 387 -24.18 -13.41 2.34
CA GLU A 387 -25.54 -13.66 1.88
C GLU A 387 -26.38 -12.37 1.92
N LYS A 388 -26.37 -11.65 3.05
CA LYS A 388 -27.12 -10.40 3.23
C LYS A 388 -26.83 -9.36 2.16
N TYR A 389 -25.56 -9.22 1.75
CA TYR A 389 -25.13 -8.23 0.77
C TYR A 389 -24.87 -8.83 -0.63
N GLY A 390 -25.18 -10.11 -0.85
CA GLY A 390 -25.00 -10.79 -2.14
C GLY A 390 -23.56 -10.81 -2.66
N ILE A 391 -22.56 -10.90 -1.77
CA ILE A 391 -21.14 -10.77 -2.14
C ILE A 391 -20.66 -12.00 -2.89
N LYS A 392 -20.27 -11.81 -4.16
CA LYS A 392 -19.58 -12.81 -4.97
C LYS A 392 -18.10 -12.52 -5.02
N LEU A 393 -17.30 -13.60 -5.03
CA LEU A 393 -15.86 -13.53 -4.97
C LEU A 393 -15.22 -14.17 -6.20
N VAL A 394 -14.07 -13.65 -6.60
CA VAL A 394 -13.14 -14.33 -7.51
C VAL A 394 -11.83 -14.60 -6.77
N LYS A 395 -11.28 -15.81 -6.94
CA LYS A 395 -9.91 -16.11 -6.50
C LYS A 395 -8.94 -15.46 -7.51
N SER A 396 -8.07 -14.58 -7.05
CA SER A 396 -7.14 -13.83 -7.89
C SER A 396 -5.70 -14.03 -7.41
N PRO A 397 -4.72 -14.22 -8.31
CA PRO A 397 -3.32 -14.00 -7.99
C PRO A 397 -3.14 -12.64 -7.31
N ILE A 398 -2.38 -12.61 -6.21
CA ILE A 398 -2.03 -11.37 -5.52
C ILE A 398 -1.11 -10.54 -6.42
N MET A 399 -1.45 -9.27 -6.59
CA MET A 399 -0.64 -8.31 -7.33
C MET A 399 0.60 -7.92 -6.53
N LEU A 400 1.79 -8.06 -7.13
CA LEU A 400 3.05 -7.70 -6.48
C LEU A 400 3.62 -6.42 -7.09
N VAL A 401 3.00 -5.28 -6.75
CA VAL A 401 3.35 -3.93 -7.23
C VAL A 401 4.86 -3.70 -7.15
N HIS A 402 5.48 -3.30 -8.25
CA HIS A 402 6.93 -3.07 -8.46
C HIS A 402 7.88 -4.18 -7.99
N SER A 403 7.37 -5.40 -7.80
CA SER A 403 8.24 -6.57 -7.62
C SER A 403 8.87 -6.97 -8.95
N SER A 404 10.04 -7.63 -8.89
CA SER A 404 10.63 -8.27 -10.07
C SER A 404 9.71 -9.35 -10.63
N ILE A 405 9.70 -9.53 -11.96
CA ILE A 405 9.03 -10.67 -12.62
C ILE A 405 9.77 -12.00 -12.45
N HIS A 406 10.98 -11.97 -11.91
CA HIS A 406 11.81 -13.16 -11.73
C HIS A 406 11.76 -13.69 -10.29
N ASN A 407 12.02 -14.99 -10.12
CA ASN A 407 12.27 -15.64 -8.82
C ASN A 407 11.17 -15.47 -7.75
N ARG A 408 9.89 -15.40 -8.15
CA ARG A 408 8.75 -15.18 -7.23
C ARG A 408 8.38 -16.38 -6.35
N GLY A 409 8.87 -17.56 -6.71
CA GLY A 409 8.48 -18.81 -6.06
C GLY A 409 7.04 -19.17 -6.39
N ILE A 410 6.31 -19.66 -5.39
CA ILE A 410 4.91 -20.10 -5.53
C ILE A 410 3.97 -18.89 -5.54
N GLN A 411 3.03 -18.88 -6.49
CA GLN A 411 2.01 -17.83 -6.61
C GLN A 411 1.02 -17.89 -5.45
N GLU A 412 0.76 -16.74 -4.84
CA GLU A 412 -0.23 -16.57 -3.77
C GLU A 412 -1.54 -15.99 -4.31
N PHE A 413 -2.62 -16.21 -3.57
CA PHE A 413 -3.96 -15.79 -4.00
C PHE A 413 -4.71 -15.06 -2.90
N GLU A 414 -5.56 -14.15 -3.32
CA GLU A 414 -6.56 -13.48 -2.52
C GLU A 414 -7.96 -13.69 -3.11
N TYR A 415 -8.98 -13.28 -2.36
CA TYR A 415 -10.37 -13.29 -2.83
C TYR A 415 -10.87 -11.87 -2.95
N LEU A 416 -11.26 -11.47 -4.16
CA LEU A 416 -11.75 -10.12 -4.43
C LEU A 416 -13.27 -10.16 -4.60
N ALA A 417 -13.98 -9.19 -4.01
CA ALA A 417 -15.39 -8.99 -4.28
C ALA A 417 -15.58 -8.48 -5.72
N THR A 418 -16.39 -9.20 -6.49
CA THR A 418 -16.69 -8.85 -7.89
C THR A 418 -18.11 -8.35 -8.09
N GLU A 419 -19.02 -8.70 -7.18
CA GLU A 419 -20.41 -8.32 -7.21
C GLU A 419 -20.96 -8.22 -5.79
N ASN A 420 -21.92 -7.33 -5.60
CA ASN A 420 -22.79 -7.27 -4.43
C ASN A 420 -24.19 -6.79 -4.84
N ASN A 421 -25.14 -6.75 -3.91
CA ASN A 421 -26.53 -6.38 -4.20
C ASN A 421 -26.74 -4.93 -4.68
N MET A 422 -25.74 -4.06 -4.57
CA MET A 422 -25.76 -2.66 -5.02
C MET A 422 -24.85 -2.38 -6.21
N CYS A 423 -23.95 -3.32 -6.57
CA CYS A 423 -22.98 -3.15 -7.64
C CYS A 423 -22.76 -4.48 -8.35
N SER A 424 -23.22 -4.55 -9.59
CA SER A 424 -22.96 -5.66 -10.51
C SER A 424 -21.52 -5.67 -11.01
N LEU A 425 -21.10 -6.77 -11.63
CA LEU A 425 -19.76 -6.88 -12.20
C LEU A 425 -19.53 -5.84 -13.31
N ASP A 426 -20.54 -5.57 -14.13
CA ASP A 426 -20.44 -4.59 -15.21
C ASP A 426 -20.30 -3.16 -14.65
N GLU A 427 -21.03 -2.82 -13.58
CA GLU A 427 -20.85 -1.55 -12.88
C GLU A 427 -19.48 -1.44 -12.22
N LEU A 428 -19.01 -2.52 -11.58
CA LEU A 428 -17.67 -2.56 -10.98
C LEU A 428 -16.57 -2.38 -12.04
N LYS A 429 -16.77 -2.96 -13.23
CA LYS A 429 -15.86 -2.77 -14.37
C LYS A 429 -15.85 -1.32 -14.87
N GLU A 430 -16.97 -0.61 -14.82
CA GLU A 430 -17.01 0.82 -15.13
C GLU A 430 -16.36 1.65 -14.00
N ILE A 431 -16.64 1.36 -12.73
CA ILE A 431 -15.95 1.95 -11.57
C ILE A 431 -14.43 1.84 -11.73
N TYR A 432 -13.94 0.70 -12.19
CA TYR A 432 -12.52 0.50 -12.47
C TYR A 432 -11.99 1.47 -13.54
N LEU A 433 -12.72 1.68 -14.64
CA LEU A 433 -12.31 2.63 -15.69
C LEU A 433 -12.32 4.08 -15.20
N TYR A 434 -13.28 4.47 -14.36
CA TYR A 434 -13.26 5.79 -13.71
C TYR A 434 -12.08 5.91 -12.74
N SER A 435 -11.77 4.85 -11.99
CA SER A 435 -10.61 4.80 -11.09
C SER A 435 -9.30 4.97 -11.87
N TRP A 436 -9.12 4.22 -12.95
CA TRP A 436 -7.95 4.34 -13.84
C TRP A 436 -7.85 5.73 -14.47
N SER A 437 -8.97 6.27 -14.98
CA SER A 437 -9.02 7.61 -15.57
C SER A 437 -8.62 8.66 -14.53
N PHE A 438 -9.13 8.56 -13.31
CA PHE A 438 -8.78 9.47 -12.24
C PHE A 438 -7.31 9.33 -11.84
N LEU A 439 -6.81 8.12 -11.58
CA LEU A 439 -5.43 7.91 -11.14
C LEU A 439 -4.41 8.34 -12.20
N THR A 440 -4.63 7.95 -13.46
CA THR A 440 -3.71 8.25 -14.57
C THR A 440 -3.81 9.69 -15.03
N LEU A 441 -5.03 10.20 -15.21
CA LEU A 441 -5.27 11.49 -15.87
C LEU A 441 -5.37 12.65 -14.88
N GLN A 442 -6.01 12.45 -13.72
CA GLN A 442 -6.05 13.48 -12.66
C GLN A 442 -4.80 13.41 -11.77
N SER A 443 -4.58 12.29 -11.08
CA SER A 443 -3.59 12.20 -10.00
C SER A 443 -2.16 12.25 -10.54
N LEU A 444 -1.84 11.46 -11.57
CA LEU A 444 -0.56 11.54 -12.28
C LEU A 444 -0.49 12.69 -13.31
N GLY A 445 -1.55 13.50 -13.41
CA GLY A 445 -1.48 14.84 -13.97
C GLY A 445 -1.59 14.98 -15.49
N ILE A 446 -1.89 13.91 -16.26
CA ILE A 446 -1.99 14.01 -17.74
C ILE A 446 -3.04 15.03 -18.19
N LEU A 447 -4.15 15.17 -17.46
CA LEU A 447 -5.26 16.09 -17.75
C LEU A 447 -5.62 17.00 -16.57
N GLU A 448 -4.82 17.07 -15.51
CA GLU A 448 -5.15 17.82 -14.28
C GLU A 448 -5.51 19.29 -14.53
N TYR A 449 -4.72 20.01 -15.33
CA TYR A 449 -4.95 21.43 -15.59
C TYR A 449 -5.98 21.65 -16.69
N VAL A 450 -6.16 20.68 -17.59
CA VAL A 450 -7.28 20.64 -18.53
C VAL A 450 -8.60 20.57 -17.77
N THR A 451 -8.76 19.58 -16.90
CA THR A 451 -10.02 19.40 -16.14
C THR A 451 -10.24 20.57 -15.18
N SER A 452 -9.18 21.08 -14.54
CA SER A 452 -9.25 22.28 -13.70
C SER A 452 -9.68 23.53 -14.48
N TYR A 453 -9.22 23.68 -15.74
CA TYR A 453 -9.66 24.77 -16.61
C TYR A 453 -11.17 24.67 -16.86
N PHE A 454 -11.65 23.54 -17.38
CA PHE A 454 -13.08 23.36 -17.68
C PHE A 454 -13.97 23.47 -16.44
N ASN A 455 -13.49 23.01 -15.29
CA ASN A 455 -14.19 23.19 -14.02
C ASN A 455 -14.26 24.68 -13.63
N LYS A 456 -13.13 25.41 -13.68
CA LYS A 456 -13.07 26.82 -13.30
C LYS A 456 -13.85 27.74 -14.25
N THR A 457 -13.83 27.48 -15.57
CA THR A 457 -14.46 28.36 -16.57
C THR A 457 -15.92 28.01 -16.88
N HIS A 458 -16.26 26.72 -16.89
CA HIS A 458 -17.59 26.25 -17.29
C HIS A 458 -18.37 25.54 -16.18
N ASN A 459 -17.79 25.40 -14.99
CA ASN A 459 -18.37 24.60 -13.91
C ASN A 459 -18.65 23.14 -14.35
N LEU A 460 -17.83 22.62 -15.28
CA LEU A 460 -17.91 21.23 -15.71
C LEU A 460 -17.33 20.35 -14.59
N GLN A 461 -18.12 19.40 -14.11
CA GLN A 461 -17.66 18.44 -13.09
C GLN A 461 -16.53 17.57 -13.66
N PHE A 462 -15.55 17.23 -12.83
CA PHE A 462 -14.42 16.37 -13.21
C PHE A 462 -14.92 15.01 -13.69
N VAL A 463 -15.89 14.41 -12.99
CA VAL A 463 -16.47 13.12 -13.40
C VAL A 463 -17.19 13.18 -14.73
N THR A 464 -17.87 14.28 -15.03
CA THR A 464 -18.53 14.48 -16.33
C THR A 464 -17.49 14.61 -17.44
N PHE A 465 -16.37 15.29 -17.18
CA PHE A 465 -15.24 15.31 -18.11
C PHE A 465 -14.72 13.90 -18.36
N TYR A 466 -14.51 13.09 -17.31
CA TYR A 466 -14.02 11.71 -17.45
C TYR A 466 -15.01 10.79 -18.17
N GLU A 467 -16.30 11.01 -17.98
CA GLU A 467 -17.35 10.32 -18.74
C GLU A 467 -17.20 10.62 -20.24
N LYS A 468 -17.03 11.90 -20.62
CA LYS A 468 -16.79 12.30 -22.02
C LYS A 468 -15.46 11.80 -22.56
N PHE A 469 -14.42 11.76 -21.75
CA PHE A 469 -13.16 11.14 -22.11
C PHE A 469 -13.34 9.65 -22.43
N LEU A 470 -14.04 8.87 -21.57
CA LEU A 470 -14.27 7.45 -21.81
C LEU A 470 -15.14 7.22 -23.06
N GLU A 471 -16.15 8.06 -23.30
CA GLU A 471 -16.94 8.02 -24.53
C GLU A 471 -16.09 8.28 -25.78
N TYR A 472 -15.22 9.30 -25.74
CA TYR A 472 -14.32 9.65 -26.83
C TYR A 472 -13.30 8.54 -27.07
N ALA A 473 -12.60 8.12 -26.02
CA ALA A 473 -11.56 7.11 -26.08
C ALA A 473 -12.10 5.80 -26.66
N ARG A 474 -13.32 5.37 -26.34
CA ARG A 474 -13.94 4.16 -26.92
C ARG A 474 -14.22 4.24 -28.43
N LYS A 475 -14.35 5.44 -29.00
CA LYS A 475 -14.77 5.65 -30.41
C LYS A 475 -13.68 6.26 -31.29
N SER A 476 -12.70 6.92 -30.70
CA SER A 476 -11.61 7.58 -31.42
C SER A 476 -10.62 6.57 -32.00
N ASP A 477 -9.97 6.94 -33.10
CA ASP A 477 -8.75 6.30 -33.59
C ASP A 477 -7.56 7.13 -33.09
N SER A 478 -7.15 6.91 -31.85
CA SER A 478 -6.12 7.70 -31.16
C SER A 478 -5.35 6.87 -30.13
N ILE A 479 -4.20 7.40 -29.67
CA ILE A 479 -3.42 6.76 -28.59
C ILE A 479 -4.24 6.54 -27.30
N LEU A 480 -5.30 7.34 -27.09
CA LEU A 480 -6.19 7.21 -25.93
C LEU A 480 -7.12 5.99 -26.06
N ASN A 481 -7.54 5.65 -27.29
CA ASN A 481 -8.27 4.40 -27.57
C ASN A 481 -7.36 3.19 -27.36
N ASP A 482 -6.16 3.22 -27.95
CA ASP A 482 -5.17 2.15 -27.83
C ASP A 482 -4.81 1.87 -26.37
N GLU A 483 -4.72 2.90 -25.55
CA GLU A 483 -4.44 2.75 -24.13
C GLU A 483 -5.65 2.23 -23.35
N LEU A 484 -6.84 2.79 -23.59
CA LEU A 484 -8.07 2.31 -22.95
C LEU A 484 -8.33 0.83 -23.26
N ASN A 485 -8.04 0.35 -24.47
CA ASN A 485 -8.20 -1.06 -24.83
C ASN A 485 -7.28 -1.98 -24.00
N LYS A 486 -6.02 -1.59 -23.76
CA LYS A 486 -5.11 -2.34 -22.88
C LYS A 486 -5.64 -2.39 -21.44
N VAL A 487 -6.18 -1.28 -20.96
CA VAL A 487 -6.77 -1.18 -19.60
C VAL A 487 -8.02 -2.05 -19.48
N ILE A 488 -8.88 -2.07 -20.49
CA ILE A 488 -10.08 -2.93 -20.54
C ILE A 488 -9.66 -4.40 -20.52
N GLU A 489 -8.68 -4.80 -21.33
CA GLU A 489 -8.16 -6.17 -21.34
C GLU A 489 -7.56 -6.55 -19.98
N PHE A 490 -6.72 -5.68 -19.41
CA PHE A 490 -6.11 -5.86 -18.09
C PHE A 490 -7.18 -6.07 -17.01
N ARG A 491 -8.17 -5.17 -16.95
CA ARG A 491 -9.30 -5.23 -16.03
C ARG A 491 -10.11 -6.52 -16.17
N ASP A 492 -10.44 -6.89 -17.42
CA ASP A 492 -11.26 -8.07 -17.69
C ASP A 492 -10.51 -9.36 -17.32
N ASN A 493 -9.19 -9.42 -17.57
CA ASN A 493 -8.34 -10.50 -17.09
C ASN A 493 -8.34 -10.58 -15.55
N GLY A 494 -8.19 -9.44 -14.87
CA GLY A 494 -8.24 -9.34 -13.40
C GLY A 494 -9.55 -9.90 -12.82
N TYR A 495 -10.70 -9.38 -13.25
CA TYR A 495 -12.01 -9.85 -12.77
C TYR A 495 -12.38 -11.26 -13.23
N SER A 496 -11.69 -11.82 -14.23
CA SER A 496 -11.82 -13.25 -14.60
C SER A 496 -11.00 -14.21 -13.72
N GLY A 497 -10.19 -13.68 -12.79
CA GLY A 497 -9.33 -14.46 -11.89
C GLY A 497 -7.95 -14.78 -12.46
N LYS A 498 -7.55 -14.18 -13.59
CA LYS A 498 -6.19 -14.35 -14.15
C LYS A 498 -5.13 -13.53 -13.42
N GLY A 499 -5.54 -12.58 -12.57
CA GLY A 499 -4.66 -11.74 -11.76
C GLY A 499 -4.50 -10.32 -12.30
N TRP A 500 -3.82 -9.49 -11.51
CA TRP A 500 -3.65 -8.04 -11.73
C TRP A 500 -2.19 -7.66 -11.96
N ASP A 501 -1.32 -8.63 -12.23
CA ASP A 501 0.06 -8.36 -12.61
C ASP A 501 0.10 -7.83 -14.05
N HIS A 502 0.55 -6.59 -14.21
CA HIS A 502 0.85 -6.01 -15.52
C HIS A 502 2.36 -5.89 -15.72
N HIS A 503 2.86 -6.49 -16.80
CA HIS A 503 4.26 -6.40 -17.21
C HIS A 503 4.33 -5.88 -18.65
N ASP A 504 5.26 -4.96 -18.88
CA ASP A 504 5.55 -4.39 -20.18
C ASP A 504 7.06 -4.35 -20.36
N ALA A 505 7.57 -5.14 -21.33
CA ALA A 505 9.01 -5.30 -21.55
C ALA A 505 9.70 -3.98 -21.93
N ASP A 506 8.96 -3.01 -22.49
CA ASP A 506 9.49 -1.69 -22.82
C ASP A 506 9.63 -0.78 -21.59
N LEU A 507 8.98 -1.14 -20.47
CA LEU A 507 8.99 -0.40 -19.20
C LEU A 507 9.87 -1.06 -18.13
N GLY A 508 10.36 -2.27 -18.38
CA GLY A 508 11.30 -3.01 -17.54
C GLY A 508 10.70 -4.18 -16.76
N ASP A 509 11.58 -5.00 -16.17
CA ASP A 509 11.28 -6.33 -15.62
C ASP A 509 10.65 -6.31 -14.21
N ILE A 510 9.65 -5.45 -14.02
CA ILE A 510 8.85 -5.33 -12.80
C ILE A 510 7.34 -5.35 -13.11
N ILE A 511 6.52 -5.56 -12.08
CA ILE A 511 5.07 -5.32 -12.19
C ILE A 511 4.80 -3.85 -12.06
N TRP A 512 4.16 -3.30 -13.07
CA TRP A 512 3.69 -1.93 -13.05
C TRP A 512 2.21 -1.90 -12.66
N PRO A 513 1.79 -1.02 -11.75
CA PRO A 513 0.40 -0.58 -11.72
C PRO A 513 -0.03 -0.10 -13.10
N ILE A 514 -1.23 -0.48 -13.55
CA ILE A 514 -1.66 -0.21 -14.94
C ILE A 514 -1.75 1.29 -15.21
N GLU A 515 -2.12 2.10 -14.22
CA GLU A 515 -2.14 3.56 -14.30
C GLU A 515 -0.75 4.16 -14.52
N GLU A 516 0.27 3.55 -13.91
CA GLU A 516 1.68 3.98 -14.06
C GLU A 516 2.22 3.58 -15.43
N ALA A 517 1.92 2.35 -15.87
CA ALA A 517 2.28 1.89 -17.20
C ALA A 517 1.58 2.71 -18.30
N SER A 518 0.32 3.05 -18.10
CA SER A 518 -0.45 3.92 -18.99
C SER A 518 0.19 5.30 -19.10
N TRP A 519 0.58 5.87 -17.95
CA TRP A 519 1.27 7.16 -17.92
C TRP A 519 2.56 7.13 -18.73
N LEU A 520 3.41 6.13 -18.52
CA LEU A 520 4.70 5.98 -19.22
C LEU A 520 4.52 5.81 -20.74
N ARG A 521 3.48 5.08 -21.17
CA ARG A 521 3.17 4.91 -22.60
C ARG A 521 2.64 6.20 -23.23
N LEU A 522 1.76 6.92 -22.53
CA LEU A 522 1.14 8.15 -23.03
C LEU A 522 2.13 9.32 -23.10
N THR A 523 3.11 9.40 -22.19
CA THR A 523 4.10 10.51 -22.14
C THR A 523 5.39 10.24 -22.93
N ARG A 524 5.35 9.25 -23.83
CA ARG A 524 6.52 8.87 -24.65
C ARG A 524 6.88 9.91 -25.71
N ASP A 525 5.88 10.49 -26.36
CA ASP A 525 6.01 11.49 -27.42
C ASP A 525 5.07 12.66 -27.13
N LYS A 526 5.64 13.85 -26.96
CA LYS A 526 4.89 15.03 -26.53
C LYS A 526 3.95 15.55 -27.62
N ASP A 527 4.34 15.44 -28.89
CA ASP A 527 3.58 16.02 -30.00
C ASP A 527 2.35 15.15 -30.26
N VAL A 528 2.53 13.81 -30.24
CA VAL A 528 1.42 12.86 -30.34
C VAL A 528 0.44 13.01 -29.17
N LEU A 529 0.94 13.15 -27.93
CA LEU A 529 0.08 13.37 -26.76
C LEU A 529 -0.66 14.71 -26.86
N GLN A 530 0.00 15.79 -27.28
CA GLN A 530 -0.62 17.10 -27.42
C GLN A 530 -1.77 17.08 -28.43
N ASP A 531 -1.57 16.45 -29.59
CA ASP A 531 -2.62 16.33 -30.62
C ASP A 531 -3.80 15.47 -30.12
N ALA A 532 -3.52 14.39 -29.39
CA ALA A 532 -4.55 13.55 -28.78
C ALA A 532 -5.38 14.33 -27.74
N ILE A 533 -4.71 15.10 -26.88
CA ILE A 533 -5.38 15.96 -25.90
C ILE A 533 -6.23 17.01 -26.62
N PHE A 534 -5.68 17.72 -27.61
CA PHE A 534 -6.41 18.74 -28.36
C PHE A 534 -7.70 18.18 -29.02
N ASN A 535 -7.62 17.00 -29.63
CA ASN A 535 -8.78 16.36 -30.25
C ASN A 535 -9.84 15.95 -29.20
N LEU A 536 -9.40 15.45 -28.04
CA LEU A 536 -10.28 15.21 -26.90
C LEU A 536 -10.96 16.51 -26.44
N LEU A 537 -10.22 17.60 -26.28
CA LEU A 537 -10.80 18.87 -25.80
C LEU A 537 -11.85 19.40 -26.78
N THR A 538 -11.58 19.29 -28.08
CA THR A 538 -12.53 19.66 -29.14
C THR A 538 -13.82 18.82 -29.08
N TYR A 539 -13.69 17.52 -28.79
CA TYR A 539 -14.85 16.66 -28.58
C TYR A 539 -15.64 17.07 -27.32
N VAL A 540 -14.97 17.27 -26.18
CA VAL A 540 -15.62 17.67 -24.94
C VAL A 540 -16.33 19.02 -25.08
N ASP A 541 -15.66 20.01 -25.66
CA ASP A 541 -16.24 21.34 -25.93
C ASP A 541 -17.55 21.24 -26.73
N LYS A 542 -17.52 20.45 -27.81
CA LYS A 542 -18.68 20.24 -28.69
C LYS A 542 -19.82 19.50 -27.99
N GLU A 543 -19.53 18.37 -27.34
CA GLU A 543 -20.56 17.51 -26.72
C GLU A 543 -21.15 18.13 -25.46
N CYS A 544 -20.41 19.01 -24.78
CA CYS A 544 -20.90 19.77 -23.62
C CYS A 544 -21.42 21.17 -23.98
N GLY A 545 -21.29 21.61 -25.24
CA GLY A 545 -21.78 22.91 -25.71
C GLY A 545 -21.10 24.11 -25.05
N LEU A 546 -19.78 24.03 -24.82
CA LEU A 546 -19.02 25.00 -24.02
C LEU A 546 -18.59 26.23 -24.84
N ASN A 547 -18.46 26.09 -26.15
CA ASN A 547 -18.15 27.13 -27.14
C ASN A 547 -16.78 27.82 -26.93
N GLU A 548 -15.78 27.04 -26.53
CA GLU A 548 -14.41 27.50 -26.41
C GLU A 548 -13.74 27.71 -27.77
N SER A 549 -12.84 28.69 -27.82
CA SER A 549 -12.12 28.96 -29.07
C SER A 549 -11.05 27.91 -29.32
N GLU A 550 -10.86 27.52 -30.59
CA GLU A 550 -9.83 26.56 -30.98
C GLU A 550 -8.43 26.98 -30.50
N ASN A 551 -8.13 28.28 -30.50
CA ASN A 551 -6.86 28.82 -30.00
C ASN A 551 -6.64 28.53 -28.52
N VAL A 552 -7.69 28.64 -27.69
CA VAL A 552 -7.62 28.32 -26.25
C VAL A 552 -7.39 26.82 -26.07
N LEU A 553 -8.14 25.98 -26.79
CA LEU A 553 -8.01 24.51 -26.68
C LEU A 553 -6.62 24.03 -27.11
N ARG A 554 -6.06 24.56 -28.20
CA ARG A 554 -4.71 24.23 -28.66
C ARG A 554 -3.63 24.66 -27.67
N ASP A 555 -3.71 25.89 -27.17
CA ASP A 555 -2.70 26.42 -26.24
C ASP A 555 -2.78 25.74 -24.87
N LEU A 556 -3.98 25.35 -24.43
CA LEU A 556 -4.21 24.56 -23.21
C LEU A 556 -3.64 23.14 -23.33
N ALA A 557 -3.89 22.44 -24.44
CA ALA A 557 -3.32 21.11 -24.69
C ALA A 557 -1.79 21.16 -24.69
N LYS A 558 -1.21 22.17 -25.35
CA LYS A 558 0.23 22.44 -25.34
C LYS A 558 0.75 22.69 -23.92
N PHE A 559 0.06 23.52 -23.14
CA PHE A 559 0.45 23.84 -21.76
C PHE A 559 0.45 22.60 -20.87
N GLN A 560 -0.60 21.79 -20.97
CA GLN A 560 -0.74 20.55 -20.21
C GLN A 560 0.39 19.55 -20.50
N VAL A 561 0.81 19.39 -21.76
CA VAL A 561 1.94 18.51 -22.09
C VAL A 561 3.27 19.14 -21.68
N PHE A 562 3.43 20.44 -21.84
CA PHE A 562 4.67 21.16 -21.52
C PHE A 562 5.12 20.93 -20.07
N ILE A 563 4.18 20.91 -19.12
CA ILE A 563 4.48 20.72 -17.71
C ILE A 563 4.81 19.26 -17.33
N LEU A 564 4.45 18.27 -18.15
CA LEU A 564 4.76 16.87 -17.88
C LEU A 564 6.23 16.58 -18.14
N THR A 565 6.80 15.62 -17.43
CA THR A 565 8.09 15.04 -17.81
C THR A 565 7.83 14.04 -18.94
N THR A 566 8.28 14.35 -20.16
CA THR A 566 8.07 13.51 -21.35
C THR A 566 9.38 12.85 -21.76
N ARG A 567 9.31 11.64 -22.30
CA ARG A 567 10.51 10.85 -22.59
C ARG A 567 11.36 11.43 -23.72
N ASP A 568 10.73 12.08 -24.68
CA ASP A 568 11.35 12.69 -25.86
C ASP A 568 12.11 14.00 -25.58
N TYR A 569 12.06 14.50 -24.34
CA TYR A 569 12.72 15.74 -23.94
C TYR A 569 14.04 15.47 -23.20
N ASN A 570 15.17 15.89 -23.77
CA ASN A 570 16.50 15.65 -23.20
C ASN A 570 17.20 16.92 -22.67
N ASP A 571 16.65 18.12 -22.91
CA ASP A 571 17.32 19.34 -22.47
C ASP A 571 17.15 19.55 -20.95
N GLU A 572 18.16 20.17 -20.33
CA GLU A 572 18.14 20.49 -18.90
C GLU A 572 17.04 21.50 -18.53
N ILE A 573 16.68 22.37 -19.48
CA ILE A 573 15.66 23.41 -19.29
C ILE A 573 14.57 23.23 -20.33
N LYS A 574 13.33 23.12 -19.88
CA LYS A 574 12.11 23.18 -20.70
C LYS A 574 11.72 24.62 -20.93
N THR A 575 11.58 25.02 -22.20
CA THR A 575 11.13 26.38 -22.59
C THR A 575 10.07 26.31 -23.67
N SER A 576 8.99 27.06 -23.53
CA SER A 576 7.94 27.18 -24.55
C SER A 576 7.18 28.51 -24.44
N ASP A 577 6.73 29.00 -25.60
CA ASP A 577 5.84 30.16 -25.73
C ASP A 577 4.36 29.76 -25.68
N PHE A 578 3.54 30.60 -25.07
CA PHE A 578 2.10 30.43 -24.92
C PHE A 578 1.37 31.73 -25.26
N GLU A 579 0.17 31.62 -25.80
CA GLU A 579 -0.67 32.76 -26.15
C GLU A 579 -1.43 33.33 -24.92
N PHE A 580 -1.58 32.53 -23.86
CA PHE A 580 -2.26 32.90 -22.62
C PHE A 580 -1.37 32.79 -21.37
N ASP A 581 -1.69 33.58 -20.33
CA ASP A 581 -1.00 33.54 -19.03
C ASP A 581 -1.54 32.41 -18.13
N TRP A 582 -1.23 31.16 -18.49
CA TRP A 582 -1.66 29.95 -17.80
C TRP A 582 -1.21 29.89 -16.34
N LYS A 583 0.03 30.32 -16.04
CA LYS A 583 0.52 30.38 -14.65
C LYS A 583 -0.44 31.18 -13.78
N LYS A 584 -0.72 32.43 -14.17
CA LYS A 584 -1.63 33.30 -13.44
C LYS A 584 -3.04 32.70 -13.33
N PHE A 585 -3.51 32.06 -14.40
CA PHE A 585 -4.83 31.42 -14.42
C PHE A 585 -4.94 30.30 -13.38
N PHE A 586 -3.92 29.45 -13.22
CA PHE A 586 -3.98 28.32 -12.30
C PHE A 586 -3.54 28.64 -10.86
N THR A 587 -2.74 29.69 -10.65
CA THR A 587 -2.22 30.01 -9.30
C THR A 587 -3.03 31.07 -8.54
N GLU A 588 -3.87 31.87 -9.20
CA GLU A 588 -4.67 32.91 -8.55
C GLU A 588 -6.17 32.51 -8.46
N GLU A 589 -6.75 32.59 -7.26
CA GLU A 589 -8.09 32.05 -6.95
C GLU A 589 -9.26 32.71 -7.70
N ASN A 590 -9.07 33.87 -8.34
CA ASN A 590 -10.14 34.58 -9.08
C ASN A 590 -9.67 35.17 -10.42
N SER A 591 -8.62 34.61 -11.01
CA SER A 591 -8.12 35.06 -12.32
C SER A 591 -8.99 34.54 -13.47
N SER A 592 -9.32 35.43 -14.41
CA SER A 592 -9.79 35.05 -15.74
C SER A 592 -8.61 34.73 -16.65
N LEU A 593 -8.85 33.96 -17.72
CA LEU A 593 -7.83 33.69 -18.72
C LEU A 593 -7.51 34.99 -19.48
N ILE A 594 -6.24 35.38 -19.52
CA ILE A 594 -5.78 36.60 -20.18
C ILE A 594 -4.94 36.21 -21.40
N GLY A 595 -5.33 36.69 -22.58
CA GLY A 595 -4.52 36.61 -23.79
C GLY A 595 -3.29 37.50 -23.65
N LYS A 596 -2.15 36.90 -23.35
CA LYS A 596 -0.87 37.56 -23.14
C LYS A 596 0.23 36.57 -23.46
N LYS A 597 0.96 36.87 -24.54
CA LYS A 597 2.12 36.08 -24.95
C LYS A 597 3.12 35.97 -23.81
N THR A 598 3.37 34.74 -23.38
CA THR A 598 4.19 34.44 -22.21
C THR A 598 5.10 33.26 -22.52
N THR A 599 6.40 33.44 -22.28
CA THR A 599 7.40 32.37 -22.38
C THR A 599 7.64 31.80 -20.99
N TYR A 600 7.38 30.50 -20.82
CA TYR A 600 7.65 29.79 -19.58
C TYR A 600 8.91 28.96 -19.70
N ASN A 601 9.67 28.86 -18.60
CA ASN A 601 10.73 27.88 -18.46
C ASN A 601 10.80 27.24 -17.08
N TYR A 602 11.32 26.01 -17.03
CA TYR A 602 11.62 25.29 -15.78
C TYR A 602 12.69 24.22 -16.01
N LYS A 603 13.34 23.76 -14.94
CA LYS A 603 14.35 22.70 -15.00
C LYS A 603 13.69 21.34 -15.23
N ASN A 604 14.18 20.57 -16.20
CA ASN A 604 13.77 19.18 -16.39
C ASN A 604 14.18 18.36 -15.14
N PRO A 605 13.23 17.75 -14.42
CA PRO A 605 13.54 17.04 -13.17
C PRO A 605 14.34 15.76 -13.41
N ILE A 606 14.22 15.14 -14.60
CA ILE A 606 14.84 13.85 -14.91
C ILE A 606 15.76 13.98 -16.14
N ASP A 607 17.07 13.91 -15.89
CA ASP A 607 18.12 13.77 -16.92
C ASP A 607 18.59 12.31 -16.97
N GLU A 608 17.73 11.43 -17.51
CA GLU A 608 18.03 10.00 -17.68
C GLU A 608 17.74 9.58 -19.13
N THR A 609 18.76 9.00 -19.77
CA THR A 609 18.73 8.67 -21.19
C THR A 609 18.32 7.23 -21.45
N ASP A 610 18.45 6.33 -20.48
CA ASP A 610 17.95 4.97 -20.58
C ASP A 610 16.42 4.96 -20.37
N PRO A 611 15.62 4.44 -21.32
CA PRO A 611 14.15 4.48 -21.22
C PRO A 611 13.58 3.80 -19.97
N ILE A 612 14.15 2.66 -19.57
CA ILE A 612 13.66 1.89 -18.42
C ILE A 612 14.00 2.62 -17.12
N LYS A 613 15.25 3.07 -16.97
CA LYS A 613 15.67 3.87 -15.81
C LYS A 613 14.91 5.19 -15.74
N TRP A 614 14.60 5.81 -16.87
CA TRP A 614 13.77 7.01 -16.94
C TRP A 614 12.38 6.73 -16.37
N GLY A 615 11.76 5.61 -16.75
CA GLY A 615 10.47 5.19 -16.20
C GLY A 615 10.52 4.99 -14.68
N TYR A 616 11.55 4.31 -14.18
CA TYR A 616 11.76 4.13 -12.73
C TYR A 616 11.95 5.46 -12.01
N LYS A 617 12.80 6.35 -12.53
CA LYS A 617 13.06 7.66 -11.92
C LYS A 617 11.86 8.59 -11.99
N THR A 618 11.02 8.51 -13.01
CA THR A 618 9.91 9.45 -13.22
C THR A 618 8.68 9.03 -12.41
N ILE A 619 8.31 7.75 -12.46
CA ILE A 619 7.07 7.25 -11.84
C ILE A 619 7.35 6.45 -10.59
N TRP A 620 8.12 5.36 -10.65
CA TRP A 620 8.29 4.48 -9.48
C TRP A 620 8.91 5.23 -8.28
N TYR A 621 10.04 5.91 -8.50
CA TYR A 621 10.75 6.69 -7.49
C TYR A 621 10.29 8.15 -7.48
N GLY A 622 10.17 8.76 -8.66
CA GLY A 622 9.91 10.19 -8.84
C GLY A 622 8.50 10.64 -8.47
N ARG A 623 7.51 9.75 -8.42
CA ARG A 623 6.15 10.11 -7.99
C ARG A 623 6.13 10.75 -6.60
N ARG A 624 6.98 10.27 -5.69
CA ARG A 624 7.09 10.81 -4.32
C ARG A 624 7.75 12.19 -4.28
N SER A 625 8.71 12.43 -5.17
CA SER A 625 9.40 13.71 -5.34
C SER A 625 8.68 14.67 -6.29
N ARG A 626 7.57 14.22 -6.90
CA ARG A 626 6.79 14.91 -7.95
C ARG A 626 7.56 15.14 -9.25
N ASP A 627 8.56 14.33 -9.55
CA ASP A 627 9.42 14.49 -10.73
C ASP A 627 8.72 14.15 -12.05
N TYR A 628 7.49 13.63 -12.01
CA TYR A 628 6.68 13.33 -13.19
C TYR A 628 6.02 14.57 -13.82
N LYS A 629 5.95 15.70 -13.10
CA LYS A 629 5.39 16.95 -13.62
C LYS A 629 5.94 18.19 -12.89
N CYS A 630 5.87 19.33 -13.55
CA CYS A 630 6.07 20.65 -12.96
C CYS A 630 4.72 21.27 -12.59
N HIS A 631 4.63 21.88 -11.41
CA HIS A 631 3.46 22.66 -11.04
C HIS A 631 3.58 24.12 -11.52
N PRO A 632 2.47 24.78 -11.92
CA PRO A 632 2.47 26.16 -12.41
C PRO A 632 3.14 27.16 -11.46
N GLU A 633 3.09 26.95 -10.14
CA GLU A 633 3.76 27.84 -9.18
C GLU A 633 5.27 27.94 -9.45
N ASN A 634 5.88 26.85 -9.93
CA ASN A 634 7.32 26.70 -10.15
C ASN A 634 7.79 27.19 -11.53
N LEU A 635 6.87 27.56 -12.43
CA LEU A 635 7.23 28.09 -13.75
C LEU A 635 7.89 29.47 -13.63
N ARG A 636 9.00 29.68 -14.36
CA ARG A 636 9.66 30.99 -14.49
C ARG A 636 9.18 31.68 -15.76
N ILE A 637 9.11 33.01 -15.74
CA ILE A 637 8.78 33.85 -16.90
C ILE A 637 10.06 34.58 -17.31
N ASP A 638 10.37 34.60 -18.61
CA ASP A 638 11.69 34.94 -19.19
C ASP A 638 12.23 36.38 -18.94
N ASN A 639 11.61 37.14 -18.03
CA ASN A 639 12.15 38.40 -17.48
C ASN A 639 13.09 38.20 -16.27
N THR A 640 13.31 36.97 -15.80
CA THR A 640 14.25 36.68 -14.70
C THR A 640 15.36 35.74 -15.17
N ARG A 641 16.61 36.24 -15.21
CA ARG A 641 17.82 35.50 -15.63
C ARG A 641 17.98 34.20 -14.82
N VAL A 642 18.33 33.12 -15.51
CA VAL A 642 18.74 31.83 -14.91
C VAL A 642 20.08 32.02 -14.21
N ASP A 643 20.09 32.11 -12.88
CA ASP A 643 21.32 32.02 -12.11
C ASP A 643 21.63 30.54 -11.84
N ARG A 644 22.81 30.07 -12.30
CA ARG A 644 23.20 28.64 -12.30
C ARG A 644 23.37 28.01 -10.91
N ASN A 645 23.05 28.74 -9.82
CA ASN A 645 23.42 28.37 -8.45
C ASN A 645 22.31 28.52 -7.39
N SER A 646 21.06 28.91 -7.73
CA SER A 646 20.06 29.23 -6.70
C SER A 646 19.27 28.03 -6.13
N ASP A 647 19.20 26.90 -6.82
CA ASP A 647 18.29 25.79 -6.41
C ASP A 647 19.00 24.71 -5.57
N LYS A 648 20.10 25.04 -4.89
CA LYS A 648 20.81 24.09 -4.01
C LYS A 648 20.17 23.90 -2.63
N ASN A 649 19.07 24.57 -2.30
CA ASN A 649 18.48 24.51 -0.95
C ASN A 649 17.18 23.73 -0.79
N ASP A 650 16.55 23.23 -1.86
CA ASP A 650 15.36 22.36 -1.74
C ASP A 650 15.61 20.91 -2.17
N GLY A 651 16.82 20.60 -2.64
CA GLY A 651 17.22 19.26 -3.08
C GLY A 651 17.87 18.44 -1.98
N LYS A 652 17.13 18.04 -0.94
CA LYS A 652 17.41 16.73 -0.35
C LYS A 652 16.76 15.72 -1.28
N SER A 653 17.55 15.18 -2.20
CA SER A 653 17.21 13.95 -2.90
C SER A 653 16.88 12.91 -1.84
N PHE A 654 15.59 12.60 -1.68
CA PHE A 654 15.20 11.34 -1.09
C PHE A 654 15.73 10.28 -2.05
N GLU A 655 16.92 9.74 -1.79
CA GLU A 655 17.31 8.46 -2.37
C GLU A 655 16.23 7.47 -1.89
N SER A 656 15.28 7.17 -2.77
CA SER A 656 14.13 6.35 -2.44
C SER A 656 14.62 4.93 -2.23
N THR A 657 14.78 4.54 -0.97
CA THR A 657 14.80 3.13 -0.61
C THR A 657 13.49 2.49 -1.06
N HIS A 658 13.65 1.35 -1.71
CA HIS A 658 12.62 0.64 -2.46
C HIS A 658 11.57 0.15 -1.46
N SER A 659 10.40 0.79 -1.42
CA SER A 659 9.27 0.26 -0.66
C SER A 659 8.00 0.43 -1.49
N THR A 660 7.43 -0.70 -1.85
CA THR A 660 6.13 -0.88 -2.47
C THR A 660 5.06 -0.81 -1.40
N MET A 661 3.90 -0.29 -1.77
CA MET A 661 2.72 -0.36 -0.91
C MET A 661 2.37 -1.82 -0.69
N GLY A 662 2.04 -2.14 0.57
CA GLY A 662 1.79 -3.49 1.01
C GLY A 662 0.61 -4.12 0.28
N ILE A 663 0.72 -5.44 0.13
CA ILE A 663 -0.43 -6.34 0.15
C ILE A 663 -0.88 -6.46 1.61
#